data_AF-W0RPP2-F1
#
_entry.id   AF-W0RPP2-F1
#
_cell.length_a   1.000
_cell.length_b   1.000
_cell.length_c   1.000
_cell.angle_alpha   90.00
_cell.angle_beta   90.00
_cell.angle_gamma   90.00
#
_symmetry.space_group_name_H-M   'P 1'
#
loop_
_entity.id
_entity.type
_entity.pdbx_description
1 polymer ?
#
loop_
_entity_poly.entity_id
_entity_poly.type
_entity_poly.pdbx_seq_one_letter_code
_entity_poly.pdbx_strand_id
1 'polypeptide(L)'
;MNVLAFADTSGVRFEVRTPNGAALTGATVIAKITSTADRSVLWRGTLGTLADSAGTAKLVKRVDGLRPRLWSPESPSLYLAEVNADGPRGAGAQLVRFGFRTIRAENGRIVLNGRPVFLRGNAINPPGRNLPDSLDDSPRFALEYMRFMKAHNVNIIRLTEPNQTWFDAADSAGMLIFQGHYGTPRGGTSTSPPKDTRAALRWYRDSVVAPQANHPSVVIYALSNEQSSPDIHYLSKNNAAVTAFLQTAYDTLSRWDDTRLYIGNAGYGFGRAGNVCDLHRYWGWYYNSFLSFYTLRDPKICWRSSAMQPMTLTENTGNYTGPDGRFNLASDTKQPDSQLNWTGHAPEAEQSARALAYQAWMAGQAIEITRRLRERNPSLSGLSPFTIAFANWHRATGVADLGAKPVVAQYARSYQPVLLSWESWTPNVYAGSTIHPVAHVVNDDTTGRALRGVAVRWTLLDSAGTVRASGTQPFGDVAYYAATSRAVPVALPAALPTGTYTLAGALLRGADTVSRNDTRLFVAARGDAGAAGETGTLARRVRVYDPSGRTTRALVALGLAPQPVTSIGALDPRRDALVVGAGSWDARLADDSAALRTFVERGGRAVILEQTALDAAWLPGGLRVQTSALDHPLVFPGGRPFAQGMAINPERPAHPVFDGLSRDRFFLWSDHTGWDESKPGFPAVYPVTHGLAVTRPAELGRVALLADYDHGLEGVALAECFVGDGSVLVSGFDVVPRVGRDPVADRFLRNLVRYAAGDLPHEPQVRVAPTVTWGDYASERGAVVGIQSGLLLNTVPVVPRELGEQYPVHVDSLGFWFAGSSGGWNTRPAIQYVGRGRRPFGPYGFTSGGSVQLAKDAGPLGEGRVWLRAPDGTRAMVTTVENPAPRALALEITVNGARSVCPVGANATARCETPVSSPDLALTFRGDRRLVLRETAFQ
;
A
#
# COMPACT_ATOMS: atom_id res chain seq x y z
N MET A 1 -34.97 32.66 2.74
CA MET A 1 -34.88 32.26 1.31
C MET A 1 -33.65 31.37 1.17
N ASN A 2 -33.66 30.40 0.25
CA ASN A 2 -32.51 29.59 -0.15
C ASN A 2 -32.36 29.67 -1.68
N VAL A 3 -31.15 29.93 -2.18
CA VAL A 3 -30.83 30.11 -3.59
C VAL A 3 -29.72 29.15 -3.97
N LEU A 4 -29.95 28.36 -5.02
CA LEU A 4 -28.95 27.53 -5.67
C LEU A 4 -28.68 28.06 -7.08
N ALA A 5 -27.42 28.05 -7.49
CA ALA A 5 -26.94 28.52 -8.79
C ALA A 5 -26.19 27.39 -9.50
N PHE A 6 -26.81 26.85 -10.56
CA PHE A 6 -26.24 25.80 -11.40
C PHE A 6 -25.74 26.42 -12.70
N ALA A 7 -24.43 26.60 -12.80
CA ALA A 7 -23.81 27.32 -13.92
C ALA A 7 -23.07 26.37 -14.87
N ASP A 8 -23.15 26.67 -16.17
CA ASP A 8 -22.29 26.11 -17.21
C ASP A 8 -21.34 27.17 -17.77
N THR A 9 -20.86 27.04 -19.02
CA THR A 9 -19.96 28.02 -19.64
C THR A 9 -20.66 29.28 -20.18
N SER A 10 -21.99 29.29 -20.26
CA SER A 10 -22.77 30.31 -20.98
C SER A 10 -24.05 30.77 -20.27
N GLY A 11 -24.45 30.08 -19.20
CA GLY A 11 -25.66 30.40 -18.47
C GLY A 11 -25.62 29.89 -17.04
N VAL A 12 -26.61 30.34 -16.27
CA VAL A 12 -26.83 29.93 -14.89
C VAL A 12 -28.32 29.71 -14.65
N ARG A 13 -28.67 28.57 -14.06
CA ARG A 13 -30.00 28.26 -13.57
C ARG A 13 -30.06 28.53 -12.08
N PHE A 14 -30.90 29.49 -11.70
CA PHE A 14 -31.24 29.77 -10.32
C PHE A 14 -32.44 28.93 -9.88
N GLU A 15 -32.31 28.28 -8.72
CA GLU A 15 -33.42 27.69 -7.99
C GLU A 15 -33.58 28.43 -6.66
N VAL A 16 -34.69 29.14 -6.51
CA VAL A 16 -35.03 29.92 -5.31
C VAL A 16 -36.14 29.19 -4.58
N ARG A 17 -35.94 28.93 -3.29
CA ARG A 17 -36.92 28.29 -2.41
C ARG A 17 -37.11 29.07 -1.11
N THR A 18 -38.33 29.10 -0.61
CA THR A 18 -38.65 29.69 0.70
C THR A 18 -39.40 28.65 1.54
N PRO A 19 -38.70 27.91 2.43
CA PRO A 19 -39.36 27.01 3.36
C PRO A 19 -40.36 27.79 4.22
N ASN A 20 -41.58 27.27 4.42
CA ASN A 20 -42.69 27.92 5.14
C ASN A 20 -43.15 29.26 4.50
N GLY A 21 -42.96 29.39 3.19
CA GLY A 21 -42.87 30.67 2.47
C GLY A 21 -44.18 31.39 2.09
N ALA A 22 -45.28 31.26 2.83
CA ALA A 22 -46.53 31.98 2.53
C ALA A 22 -46.33 33.51 2.39
N ALA A 23 -45.33 34.08 3.07
CA ALA A 23 -44.98 35.50 3.03
C ALA A 23 -44.29 35.97 1.74
N LEU A 24 -43.70 35.07 0.94
CA LEU A 24 -42.99 35.44 -0.30
C LEU A 24 -43.64 34.88 -1.58
N THR A 25 -44.74 34.13 -1.45
CA THR A 25 -45.54 33.71 -2.60
C THR A 25 -46.09 34.93 -3.35
N GLY A 26 -45.81 35.01 -4.66
CA GLY A 26 -46.15 36.14 -5.50
C GLY A 26 -45.09 37.25 -5.55
N ALA A 27 -43.98 37.12 -4.80
CA ALA A 27 -42.88 38.10 -4.86
C ALA A 27 -42.12 38.00 -6.19
N THR A 28 -41.74 39.16 -6.73
CA THR A 28 -40.88 39.26 -7.92
C THR A 28 -39.43 39.10 -7.49
N VAL A 29 -38.73 38.18 -8.13
CA VAL A 29 -37.33 37.88 -7.86
C VAL A 29 -36.45 38.56 -8.92
N ILE A 30 -35.51 39.37 -8.45
CA ILE A 30 -34.51 40.08 -9.25
C ILE A 30 -33.13 39.56 -8.83
N ALA A 31 -32.23 39.37 -9.79
CA ALA A 31 -30.85 39.01 -9.49
C ALA A 31 -29.84 39.93 -10.18
N LYS A 32 -28.69 40.12 -9.53
CA LYS A 32 -27.52 40.84 -10.05
C LYS A 32 -26.30 39.95 -9.88
N ILE A 33 -25.61 39.63 -10.97
CA ILE A 33 -24.40 38.81 -10.98
C ILE A 33 -23.19 39.74 -11.14
N THR A 34 -22.26 39.68 -10.20
CA THR A 34 -21.02 40.47 -10.23
C THR A 34 -19.79 39.57 -10.12
N SER A 35 -18.72 39.91 -10.83
CA SER A 35 -17.41 39.30 -10.67
C SER A 35 -16.86 39.63 -9.28
N THR A 36 -16.35 38.63 -8.57
CA THR A 36 -15.73 38.83 -7.25
C THR A 36 -14.36 39.50 -7.34
N ALA A 37 -13.68 39.38 -8.48
CA ALA A 37 -12.31 39.87 -8.67
C ALA A 37 -12.25 41.39 -8.90
N ASP A 38 -13.18 41.94 -9.69
CA ASP A 38 -13.16 43.34 -10.14
C ASP A 38 -14.50 44.07 -9.96
N ARG A 39 -15.50 43.40 -9.35
CA ARG A 39 -16.85 43.94 -9.09
C ARG A 39 -17.64 44.30 -10.36
N SER A 40 -17.16 43.92 -11.55
CA SER A 40 -17.89 44.14 -12.80
C SER A 40 -19.23 43.40 -12.82
N VAL A 41 -20.27 44.05 -13.35
CA VAL A 41 -21.61 43.45 -13.47
C VAL A 41 -21.65 42.59 -14.73
N LEU A 42 -21.84 41.27 -14.57
CA LEU A 42 -22.02 40.35 -15.69
C LEU A 42 -23.47 40.38 -16.19
N TRP A 43 -24.44 40.49 -15.28
CA TRP A 43 -25.86 40.50 -15.62
C TRP A 43 -26.70 41.09 -14.49
N ARG A 44 -27.84 41.71 -14.84
CA ARG A 44 -28.89 42.13 -13.89
C ARG A 44 -30.25 42.01 -14.57
N GLY A 45 -31.23 41.46 -13.87
CA GLY A 45 -32.59 41.38 -14.38
C GLY A 45 -33.56 40.60 -13.50
N THR A 46 -34.80 40.49 -13.96
CA THR A 46 -35.86 39.75 -13.29
C THR A 46 -35.78 38.26 -13.63
N LEU A 47 -35.77 37.41 -12.60
CA LEU A 47 -35.81 35.95 -12.74
C LEU A 47 -37.26 35.43 -12.89
N GLY A 48 -38.23 36.08 -12.26
CA GLY A 48 -39.64 35.72 -12.33
C GLY A 48 -40.34 35.90 -10.99
N THR A 49 -41.48 35.24 -10.80
CA THR A 49 -42.30 35.35 -9.59
C THR A 49 -42.30 34.01 -8.82
N LEU A 50 -42.21 34.06 -7.50
CA LEU A 50 -42.31 32.86 -6.65
C LEU A 50 -43.73 32.28 -6.69
N ALA A 51 -43.86 31.03 -7.11
CA ALA A 51 -45.13 30.29 -7.12
C ALA A 51 -45.23 29.35 -5.93
N ASP A 52 -46.42 29.17 -5.37
CA ASP A 52 -46.65 28.16 -4.32
C ASP A 52 -46.59 26.75 -4.91
N SER A 53 -45.87 25.87 -4.23
CA SER A 53 -45.74 24.46 -4.56
C SER A 53 -45.70 23.65 -3.27
N ALA A 54 -46.87 23.15 -2.87
CA ALA A 54 -47.05 22.29 -1.70
C ALA A 54 -46.47 22.87 -0.40
N GLY A 55 -46.71 24.16 -0.12
CA GLY A 55 -46.27 24.84 1.11
C GLY A 55 -44.85 25.41 1.04
N THR A 56 -44.21 25.40 -0.13
CA THR A 56 -42.93 26.05 -0.40
C THR A 56 -43.09 26.98 -1.60
N ALA A 57 -42.74 28.26 -1.47
CA ALA A 57 -42.67 29.13 -2.65
C ALA A 57 -41.37 28.84 -3.41
N LYS A 58 -41.48 28.54 -4.71
CA LYS A 58 -40.36 28.11 -5.55
C LYS A 58 -40.32 28.86 -6.87
N LEU A 59 -39.11 29.17 -7.33
CA LEU A 59 -38.81 29.65 -8.69
C LEU A 59 -37.62 28.88 -9.24
N VAL A 60 -37.71 28.41 -10.48
CA VAL A 60 -36.56 27.90 -11.24
C VAL A 60 -36.47 28.70 -12.52
N LYS A 61 -35.36 29.42 -12.70
CA LYS A 61 -35.13 30.24 -13.89
C LYS A 61 -33.71 30.09 -14.38
N ARG A 62 -33.55 29.90 -15.69
CA ARG A 62 -32.26 29.97 -16.36
C ARG A 62 -32.04 31.32 -17.03
N VAL A 63 -30.82 31.82 -16.92
CA VAL A 63 -30.29 32.99 -17.62
C VAL A 63 -29.22 32.49 -18.58
N ASP A 64 -29.38 32.77 -19.87
CA ASP A 64 -28.50 32.33 -20.96
C ASP A 64 -27.80 33.51 -21.64
N GLY A 65 -26.89 33.22 -22.57
CA GLY A 65 -26.18 34.23 -23.38
C GLY A 65 -25.11 35.01 -22.62
N LEU A 66 -24.70 34.52 -21.44
CA LEU A 66 -23.65 35.12 -20.63
C LEU A 66 -22.27 34.82 -21.22
N ARG A 67 -21.32 35.74 -21.03
CA ARG A 67 -19.91 35.59 -21.43
C ARG A 67 -18.97 35.70 -20.21
N PRO A 68 -19.03 34.75 -19.26
CA PRO A 68 -18.22 34.78 -18.04
C PRO A 68 -16.76 34.40 -18.31
N ARG A 69 -15.88 34.77 -17.38
CA ARG A 69 -14.60 34.08 -17.19
C ARG A 69 -14.87 32.76 -16.49
N LEU A 70 -14.36 31.67 -17.05
CA LEU A 70 -14.62 30.33 -16.51
C LEU A 70 -13.77 30.06 -15.26
N TRP A 71 -14.35 29.29 -14.34
CA TRP A 71 -13.65 28.69 -13.22
C TRP A 71 -12.89 27.45 -13.70
N SER A 72 -11.62 27.36 -13.34
CA SER A 72 -10.78 26.17 -13.46
C SER A 72 -9.74 26.14 -12.33
N PRO A 73 -9.01 25.04 -12.12
CA PRO A 73 -7.93 25.00 -11.16
C PRO A 73 -6.88 26.11 -11.36
N GLU A 74 -6.56 26.46 -12.60
CA GLU A 74 -5.57 27.48 -12.95
C GLU A 74 -6.14 28.91 -12.89
N SER A 75 -7.46 29.05 -13.07
CA SER A 75 -8.16 30.33 -13.14
C SER A 75 -9.48 30.25 -12.37
N PRO A 76 -9.47 30.32 -11.02
CA PRO A 76 -10.64 30.15 -10.18
C PRO A 76 -11.55 31.38 -10.17
N SER A 77 -12.14 31.72 -11.33
CA SER A 77 -13.04 32.89 -11.46
C SER A 77 -14.36 32.66 -10.73
N LEU A 78 -14.69 33.54 -9.78
CA LEU A 78 -15.89 33.45 -8.95
C LEU A 78 -16.79 34.67 -9.13
N TYR A 79 -18.08 34.46 -8.97
CA TYR A 79 -19.15 35.44 -9.11
C TYR A 79 -20.04 35.46 -7.87
N LEU A 80 -20.62 36.62 -7.57
CA LEU A 80 -21.61 36.82 -6.52
C LEU A 80 -22.96 37.15 -7.18
N ALA A 81 -23.97 36.34 -6.90
CA ALA A 81 -25.36 36.63 -7.23
C ALA A 81 -26.06 37.25 -6.02
N GLU A 82 -26.47 38.52 -6.15
CA GLU A 82 -27.37 39.19 -5.23
C GLU A 82 -28.80 38.92 -5.69
N VAL A 83 -29.53 38.07 -4.99
CA VAL A 83 -30.90 37.67 -5.33
C VAL A 83 -31.85 38.29 -4.32
N ASN A 84 -32.76 39.14 -4.80
CA ASN A 84 -33.75 39.83 -4.00
C ASN A 84 -35.14 39.43 -4.47
N ALA A 85 -36.00 39.02 -3.55
CA ALA A 85 -37.42 38.81 -3.76
C ALA A 85 -38.17 39.93 -3.05
N ASP A 86 -38.95 40.71 -3.79
CA ASP A 86 -39.80 41.77 -3.24
C ASP A 86 -41.24 41.53 -3.64
N GLY A 87 -42.14 41.53 -2.66
CA GLY A 87 -43.52 41.13 -2.85
C GLY A 87 -44.46 41.76 -1.83
N PRO A 88 -45.78 41.69 -2.08
CA PRO A 88 -46.80 42.38 -1.28
C PRO A 88 -46.89 41.88 0.17
N ARG A 89 -46.27 40.76 0.51
CA ARG A 89 -46.32 40.11 1.83
C ARG A 89 -44.95 40.06 2.53
N GLY A 90 -43.90 40.64 1.94
CA GLY A 90 -42.56 40.73 2.51
C GLY A 90 -41.44 40.75 1.46
N ALA A 91 -40.21 41.00 1.92
CA ALA A 91 -39.00 40.99 1.11
C ALA A 91 -37.99 39.96 1.63
N GLY A 92 -37.15 39.42 0.75
CA GLY A 92 -36.07 38.51 1.10
C GLY A 92 -34.85 38.71 0.22
N ALA A 93 -33.66 38.62 0.79
CA ALA A 93 -32.40 38.76 0.06
C ALA A 93 -31.48 37.58 0.37
N GLN A 94 -30.69 37.15 -0.61
CA GLN A 94 -29.64 36.18 -0.43
C GLN A 94 -28.46 36.47 -1.35
N LEU A 95 -27.26 36.29 -0.82
CA LEU A 95 -26.01 36.34 -1.56
C LEU A 95 -25.53 34.92 -1.79
N VAL A 96 -25.23 34.57 -3.04
CA VAL A 96 -24.68 33.27 -3.41
C VAL A 96 -23.41 33.47 -4.21
N ARG A 97 -22.32 32.88 -3.74
CA ARG A 97 -21.08 32.79 -4.52
C ARG A 97 -21.08 31.50 -5.33
N PHE A 98 -20.68 31.60 -6.60
CA PHE A 98 -20.60 30.47 -7.53
C PHE A 98 -19.55 30.73 -8.62
N GLY A 99 -19.31 29.76 -9.50
CA GLY A 99 -18.42 29.90 -10.65
C GLY A 99 -18.96 29.19 -11.90
N PHE A 100 -18.58 29.69 -13.08
CA PHE A 100 -19.01 29.14 -14.37
C PHE A 100 -18.01 28.11 -14.88
N ARG A 101 -18.43 26.86 -15.08
CA ARG A 101 -17.59 25.79 -15.66
C ARG A 101 -18.47 24.76 -16.34
N THR A 102 -17.89 23.83 -17.08
CA THR A 102 -18.54 22.53 -17.36
C THR A 102 -17.66 21.38 -16.91
N ILE A 103 -18.25 20.31 -16.38
CA ILE A 103 -17.57 19.02 -16.20
C ILE A 103 -18.42 17.90 -16.76
N ARG A 104 -17.84 17.02 -17.56
CA ARG A 104 -18.55 15.92 -18.24
C ARG A 104 -17.70 14.65 -18.31
N ALA A 105 -18.38 13.53 -18.46
CA ALA A 105 -17.78 12.24 -18.80
C ALA A 105 -17.99 12.04 -20.31
N GLU A 106 -16.91 12.03 -21.08
CA GLU A 106 -16.97 11.92 -22.54
C GLU A 106 -15.90 10.93 -23.01
N ASN A 107 -16.31 9.88 -23.72
CA ASN A 107 -15.41 8.87 -24.27
C ASN A 107 -14.40 8.30 -23.26
N GLY A 108 -14.87 7.98 -22.05
CA GLY A 108 -14.02 7.47 -20.97
C GLY A 108 -13.15 8.53 -20.30
N ARG A 109 -13.27 9.82 -20.64
CA ARG A 109 -12.46 10.89 -20.06
C ARG A 109 -13.30 11.85 -19.24
N ILE A 110 -12.69 12.44 -18.21
CA ILE A 110 -13.25 13.58 -17.51
C ILE A 110 -12.86 14.84 -18.28
N VAL A 111 -13.85 15.63 -18.71
CA VAL A 111 -13.66 16.84 -19.52
C VAL A 111 -14.11 18.06 -18.72
N LEU A 112 -13.18 18.98 -18.45
CA LEU A 112 -13.41 20.25 -17.78
C LEU A 112 -13.28 21.39 -18.79
N ASN A 113 -14.33 22.20 -18.94
CA ASN A 113 -14.38 23.33 -19.89
C ASN A 113 -13.96 22.93 -21.32
N GLY A 114 -14.41 21.77 -21.78
CA GLY A 114 -14.11 21.24 -23.12
C GLY A 114 -12.73 20.60 -23.27
N ARG A 115 -11.94 20.45 -22.20
CA ARG A 115 -10.62 19.82 -22.24
C ARG A 115 -10.54 18.62 -21.29
N PRO A 116 -9.95 17.48 -21.70
CA PRO A 116 -9.77 16.35 -20.79
C PRO A 116 -8.84 16.74 -19.63
N VAL A 117 -9.10 16.22 -18.42
CA VAL A 117 -8.32 16.48 -17.21
C VAL A 117 -8.07 15.19 -16.45
N PHE A 118 -6.81 15.00 -16.02
CA PHE A 118 -6.43 13.90 -15.15
C PHE A 118 -6.50 14.37 -13.69
N LEU A 119 -7.22 13.64 -12.86
CA LEU A 119 -7.41 13.97 -11.45
C LEU A 119 -6.23 13.41 -10.63
N ARG A 120 -5.44 14.32 -10.08
CA ARG A 120 -4.24 14.09 -9.27
C ARG A 120 -4.60 14.37 -7.83
N GLY A 121 -4.94 13.31 -7.09
CA GLY A 121 -5.61 13.46 -5.81
C GLY A 121 -4.85 12.96 -4.60
N ASN A 122 -5.42 13.26 -3.44
CA ASN A 122 -5.07 12.70 -2.13
C ASN A 122 -6.38 12.45 -1.37
N ALA A 123 -6.55 11.27 -0.77
CA ALA A 123 -7.84 10.88 -0.20
C ALA A 123 -8.01 11.21 1.30
N ILE A 124 -6.91 11.43 2.03
CA ILE A 124 -6.91 11.77 3.46
C ILE A 124 -6.54 13.24 3.63
N ASN A 125 -7.54 14.09 3.87
CA ASN A 125 -7.37 15.52 4.09
C ASN A 125 -8.23 15.97 5.29
N PRO A 126 -7.90 17.10 5.93
CA PRO A 126 -8.82 17.81 6.80
C PRO A 126 -10.05 18.33 6.02
N PRO A 127 -11.12 18.75 6.71
CA PRO A 127 -11.30 18.72 8.17
C PRO A 127 -11.60 17.33 8.74
N GLY A 128 -11.76 17.25 10.06
CA GLY A 128 -12.16 16.01 10.75
C GLY A 128 -11.02 15.01 10.91
N ARG A 129 -9.79 15.51 11.14
CA ARG A 129 -8.55 14.70 11.28
C ARG A 129 -7.76 15.04 12.55
N ASN A 130 -8.47 15.44 13.60
CA ASN A 130 -7.91 15.87 14.89
C ASN A 130 -6.97 17.07 14.73
N LEU A 131 -7.33 18.05 13.90
CA LEU A 131 -6.79 19.40 14.03
C LEU A 131 -7.42 20.07 15.27
N PRO A 132 -6.76 21.05 15.90
CA PRO A 132 -7.45 21.93 16.82
C PRO A 132 -8.67 22.56 16.15
N ASP A 133 -9.80 22.63 16.85
CA ASP A 133 -11.06 23.21 16.30
C ASP A 133 -10.85 24.62 15.72
N SER A 134 -10.00 25.42 16.38
CA SER A 134 -9.62 26.76 15.93
C SER A 134 -8.92 26.78 14.56
N LEU A 135 -8.25 25.70 14.17
CA LEU A 135 -7.68 25.53 12.83
C LEU A 135 -8.65 24.88 11.87
N ASP A 136 -9.42 23.89 12.32
CA ASP A 136 -10.35 23.14 11.45
C ASP A 136 -11.45 24.06 10.87
N ASP A 137 -11.84 25.10 11.62
CA ASP A 137 -12.80 26.11 11.17
C ASP A 137 -12.15 27.38 10.57
N SER A 138 -10.80 27.46 10.49
CA SER A 138 -10.08 28.67 10.06
C SER A 138 -10.05 28.84 8.54
N PRO A 139 -10.59 29.94 7.98
CA PRO A 139 -10.53 30.21 6.54
C PRO A 139 -9.12 30.39 6.02
N ARG A 140 -8.24 30.96 6.84
CA ARG A 140 -6.83 31.12 6.50
C ARG A 140 -6.16 29.77 6.37
N PHE A 141 -6.33 28.90 7.38
CA PHE A 141 -5.71 27.58 7.39
C PHE A 141 -6.20 26.72 6.22
N ALA A 142 -7.52 26.68 5.99
CA ALA A 142 -8.10 25.94 4.88
C ALA A 142 -7.51 26.40 3.52
N LEU A 143 -7.42 27.72 3.29
CA LEU A 143 -6.84 28.26 2.06
C LEU A 143 -5.33 27.95 1.92
N GLU A 144 -4.56 28.06 2.99
CA GLU A 144 -3.14 27.70 3.01
C GLU A 144 -2.94 26.20 2.71
N TYR A 145 -3.79 25.33 3.26
CA TYR A 145 -3.74 23.89 3.02
C TYR A 145 -4.00 23.56 1.55
N MET A 146 -5.04 24.15 0.96
CA MET A 146 -5.36 23.99 -0.46
C MET A 146 -4.20 24.42 -1.35
N ARG A 147 -3.59 25.57 -1.05
CA ARG A 147 -2.42 26.09 -1.78
C ARG A 147 -1.21 25.18 -1.62
N PHE A 148 -0.96 24.65 -0.43
CA PHE A 148 0.12 23.72 -0.17
C PHE A 148 -0.03 22.46 -1.03
N MET A 149 -1.19 21.82 -1.02
CA MET A 149 -1.44 20.62 -1.82
C MET A 149 -1.31 20.91 -3.32
N LYS A 150 -1.83 22.06 -3.79
CA LYS A 150 -1.66 22.50 -5.18
C LYS A 150 -0.22 22.74 -5.58
N ALA A 151 0.60 23.30 -4.69
CA ALA A 151 2.03 23.49 -4.93
C ALA A 151 2.76 22.14 -5.13
N HIS A 152 2.19 21.05 -4.63
CA HIS A 152 2.66 19.67 -4.83
C HIS A 152 1.87 18.94 -5.93
N ASN A 153 1.30 19.72 -6.87
CA ASN A 153 0.60 19.26 -8.07
C ASN A 153 -0.70 18.47 -7.85
N VAL A 154 -1.23 18.44 -6.62
CA VAL A 154 -2.57 17.91 -6.34
C VAL A 154 -3.62 18.89 -6.88
N ASN A 155 -4.57 18.39 -7.67
CA ASN A 155 -5.66 19.21 -8.23
C ASN A 155 -7.06 18.78 -7.78
N ILE A 156 -7.18 17.65 -7.07
CA ILE A 156 -8.43 17.22 -6.45
C ILE A 156 -8.19 16.71 -5.02
N ILE A 157 -9.15 16.91 -4.12
CA ILE A 157 -9.13 16.29 -2.80
C ILE A 157 -10.50 15.77 -2.39
N ARG A 158 -10.50 14.84 -1.44
CA ARG A 158 -11.67 14.48 -0.64
C ARG A 158 -11.67 15.27 0.66
N LEU A 159 -12.82 15.80 1.05
CA LEU A 159 -13.01 16.35 2.40
C LEU A 159 -13.84 15.35 3.22
N THR A 160 -13.50 15.15 4.48
CA THR A 160 -14.18 14.15 5.33
C THR A 160 -15.49 14.71 5.87
N GLU A 161 -15.43 15.86 6.56
CA GLU A 161 -16.58 16.52 7.19
C GLU A 161 -16.56 18.03 6.87
N PRO A 162 -16.69 18.44 5.59
CA PRO A 162 -16.49 19.82 5.20
C PRO A 162 -17.54 20.74 5.82
N ASN A 163 -17.11 21.97 6.11
CA ASN A 163 -17.97 23.11 6.37
C ASN A 163 -17.83 24.14 5.22
N GLN A 164 -18.56 25.25 5.32
CA GLN A 164 -18.52 26.33 4.32
C GLN A 164 -17.10 26.87 4.08
N THR A 165 -16.30 26.98 5.15
CA THR A 165 -14.92 27.48 5.11
C THR A 165 -14.04 26.67 4.15
N TRP A 166 -14.15 25.35 4.18
CA TRP A 166 -13.35 24.47 3.32
C TRP A 166 -13.79 24.51 1.85
N PHE A 167 -15.09 24.60 1.59
CA PHE A 167 -15.60 24.76 0.23
C PHE A 167 -15.19 26.13 -0.37
N ASP A 168 -15.29 27.18 0.42
CA ASP A 168 -14.88 28.54 0.06
C ASP A 168 -13.37 28.61 -0.25
N ALA A 169 -12.55 27.93 0.55
CA ALA A 169 -11.11 27.81 0.33
C ALA A 169 -10.80 27.07 -0.97
N ALA A 170 -11.48 25.95 -1.25
CA ALA A 170 -11.28 25.18 -2.47
C ALA A 170 -11.70 25.94 -3.74
N ASP A 171 -12.85 26.61 -3.69
CA ASP A 171 -13.33 27.49 -4.76
C ASP A 171 -12.31 28.58 -5.09
N SER A 172 -11.80 29.25 -4.05
CA SER A 172 -10.87 30.37 -4.19
C SER A 172 -9.46 29.91 -4.61
N ALA A 173 -9.02 28.76 -4.12
CA ALA A 173 -7.72 28.19 -4.47
C ALA A 173 -7.73 27.54 -5.86
N GLY A 174 -8.88 27.18 -6.42
CA GLY A 174 -8.97 26.35 -7.61
C GLY A 174 -8.59 24.89 -7.31
N MET A 175 -9.07 24.33 -6.21
CA MET A 175 -8.93 22.91 -5.88
C MET A 175 -10.22 22.20 -6.25
N LEU A 176 -10.15 21.10 -7.01
CA LEU A 176 -11.33 20.27 -7.25
C LEU A 176 -11.66 19.47 -5.99
N ILE A 177 -12.93 19.17 -5.80
CA ILE A 177 -13.43 18.34 -4.72
C ILE A 177 -14.29 17.24 -5.32
N PHE A 178 -14.07 16.00 -4.89
CA PHE A 178 -15.11 15.00 -4.94
C PHE A 178 -15.75 14.88 -3.57
N GLN A 179 -17.07 14.92 -3.53
CA GLN A 179 -17.84 14.94 -2.30
C GLN A 179 -19.07 14.03 -2.39
N GLY A 180 -20.00 14.11 -1.44
CA GLY A 180 -21.27 13.38 -1.46
C GLY A 180 -21.49 12.65 -0.15
N HIS A 181 -22.05 11.44 -0.21
CA HIS A 181 -22.15 10.56 0.94
C HIS A 181 -21.21 9.38 0.79
N TYR A 182 -20.05 9.48 1.44
CA TYR A 182 -19.01 8.47 1.37
C TYR A 182 -19.18 7.38 2.43
N GLY A 183 -20.33 6.70 2.38
CA GLY A 183 -20.70 5.66 3.34
C GLY A 183 -21.94 4.91 2.90
N THR A 184 -22.62 4.28 3.86
CA THR A 184 -23.87 3.54 3.60
C THR A 184 -25.04 4.50 3.43
N PRO A 185 -25.86 4.38 2.36
CA PRO A 185 -27.05 5.21 2.16
C PRO A 185 -27.94 5.25 3.41
N ARG A 186 -28.47 6.43 3.75
CA ARG A 186 -29.31 6.61 4.95
C ARG A 186 -30.50 5.64 4.94
N GLY A 187 -30.62 4.85 6.00
CA GLY A 187 -31.68 3.85 6.15
C GLY A 187 -31.38 2.47 5.53
N GLY A 188 -30.20 2.29 4.92
CA GLY A 188 -29.70 1.01 4.43
C GLY A 188 -28.60 0.39 5.31
N THR A 189 -28.01 -0.71 4.83
CA THR A 189 -26.79 -1.35 5.36
C THR A 189 -25.79 -1.56 4.23
N SER A 190 -24.56 -1.99 4.54
CA SER A 190 -23.56 -2.32 3.50
C SER A 190 -24.05 -3.36 2.49
N THR A 191 -25.04 -4.18 2.87
CA THR A 191 -25.60 -5.25 2.04
C THR A 191 -27.10 -5.13 1.80
N SER A 192 -27.74 -3.98 2.06
CA SER A 192 -29.18 -3.80 1.83
C SER A 192 -29.50 -2.33 1.53
N PRO A 193 -30.35 -2.04 0.52
CA PRO A 193 -30.75 -0.67 0.24
C PRO A 193 -31.66 -0.10 1.34
N PRO A 194 -31.86 1.24 1.36
CA PRO A 194 -32.86 1.85 2.23
C PRO A 194 -34.26 1.32 1.97
N LYS A 195 -35.04 1.11 3.04
CA LYS A 195 -36.45 0.68 2.93
C LYS A 195 -37.37 1.78 2.38
N ASP A 196 -37.14 3.04 2.78
CA ASP A 196 -37.88 4.21 2.25
C ASP A 196 -37.01 4.96 1.24
N THR A 197 -37.13 4.54 -0.03
CA THR A 197 -36.42 5.17 -1.15
C THR A 197 -36.72 6.65 -1.27
N ARG A 198 -37.97 7.09 -1.05
CA ARG A 198 -38.36 8.49 -1.24
C ARG A 198 -37.72 9.38 -0.18
N ALA A 199 -37.68 8.93 1.07
CA ALA A 199 -36.97 9.64 2.14
C ALA A 199 -35.46 9.69 1.89
N ALA A 200 -34.84 8.59 1.44
CA ALA A 200 -33.43 8.54 1.12
C ALA A 200 -33.07 9.52 -0.01
N LEU A 201 -33.84 9.54 -1.11
CA LEU A 201 -33.65 10.48 -2.23
C LEU A 201 -33.80 11.95 -1.81
N ARG A 202 -34.81 12.27 -0.97
CA ARG A 202 -34.95 13.62 -0.41
C ARG A 202 -33.75 14.00 0.44
N TRP A 203 -33.26 13.09 1.28
CA TRP A 203 -32.08 13.34 2.10
C TRP A 203 -30.82 13.57 1.25
N TYR A 204 -30.58 12.78 0.20
CA TYR A 204 -29.48 13.05 -0.74
C TYR A 204 -29.59 14.46 -1.34
N ARG A 205 -30.77 14.81 -1.86
CA ARG A 205 -30.98 16.11 -2.49
C ARG A 205 -30.77 17.25 -1.50
N ASP A 206 -31.48 17.22 -0.39
CA ASP A 206 -31.65 18.37 0.50
C ASP A 206 -30.55 18.49 1.56
N SER A 207 -29.94 17.37 1.99
CA SER A 207 -28.93 17.35 3.06
C SER A 207 -27.52 17.02 2.58
N VAL A 208 -27.36 16.36 1.42
CA VAL A 208 -26.03 15.98 0.91
C VAL A 208 -25.60 16.87 -0.24
N VAL A 209 -26.43 17.03 -1.28
CA VAL A 209 -26.03 17.71 -2.52
C VAL A 209 -26.33 19.21 -2.48
N ALA A 210 -27.53 19.63 -2.07
CA ALA A 210 -27.93 21.04 -2.05
C ALA A 210 -26.97 21.96 -1.27
N PRO A 211 -26.46 21.60 -0.07
CA PRO A 211 -25.55 22.47 0.68
C PRO A 211 -24.26 22.82 -0.06
N GLN A 212 -23.87 21.99 -1.04
CA GLN A 212 -22.60 22.10 -1.76
C GLN A 212 -22.76 22.45 -3.25
N ALA A 213 -23.99 22.55 -3.77
CA ALA A 213 -24.27 22.73 -5.20
C ALA A 213 -23.73 24.06 -5.77
N ASN A 214 -23.63 25.11 -4.94
CA ASN A 214 -23.13 26.42 -5.35
C ASN A 214 -21.61 26.45 -5.57
N HIS A 215 -20.87 25.46 -5.06
CA HIS A 215 -19.41 25.45 -5.09
C HIS A 215 -18.87 24.87 -6.40
N PRO A 216 -18.26 25.68 -7.30
CA PRO A 216 -17.69 25.18 -8.56
C PRO A 216 -16.55 24.17 -8.34
N SER A 217 -15.87 24.22 -7.17
CA SER A 217 -14.85 23.26 -6.78
C SER A 217 -15.38 21.84 -6.65
N VAL A 218 -16.63 21.65 -6.21
CA VAL A 218 -17.22 20.32 -6.13
C VAL A 218 -17.52 19.85 -7.55
N VAL A 219 -16.98 18.71 -7.95
CA VAL A 219 -17.05 18.26 -9.35
C VAL A 219 -17.58 16.85 -9.53
N ILE A 220 -17.49 16.02 -8.48
CA ILE A 220 -17.99 14.65 -8.44
C ILE A 220 -18.79 14.45 -7.15
N TYR A 221 -19.92 13.77 -7.23
CA TYR A 221 -20.67 13.25 -6.09
C TYR A 221 -20.59 11.72 -5.99
N ALA A 222 -20.02 11.21 -4.91
CA ALA A 222 -20.17 9.82 -4.51
C ALA A 222 -21.50 9.64 -3.76
N LEU A 223 -22.31 8.68 -4.20
CA LEU A 223 -23.59 8.37 -3.53
C LEU A 223 -23.40 7.36 -2.40
N SER A 224 -22.40 6.48 -2.50
CA SER A 224 -22.06 5.53 -1.46
C SER A 224 -20.60 5.08 -1.56
N ASN A 225 -20.11 4.39 -0.53
CA ASN A 225 -18.76 3.85 -0.48
C ASN A 225 -18.74 2.36 -0.15
N GLU A 226 -18.07 1.54 -0.96
CA GLU A 226 -17.81 0.12 -0.69
C GLU A 226 -19.05 -0.68 -0.26
N GLN A 227 -20.19 -0.43 -0.90
CA GLN A 227 -21.43 -1.17 -0.67
C GLN A 227 -21.43 -2.50 -1.44
N SER A 228 -22.48 -3.29 -1.20
CA SER A 228 -22.71 -4.60 -1.81
C SER A 228 -22.28 -4.71 -3.28
N SER A 229 -21.52 -5.75 -3.58
CA SER A 229 -20.99 -6.02 -4.91
C SER A 229 -20.77 -7.52 -5.11
N PRO A 230 -21.17 -8.10 -6.26
CA PRO A 230 -20.98 -9.53 -6.51
C PRO A 230 -19.49 -9.90 -6.65
N ASP A 231 -18.63 -8.93 -6.97
CA ASP A 231 -17.19 -9.11 -7.12
C ASP A 231 -16.46 -9.18 -5.75
N ILE A 232 -17.14 -8.95 -4.62
CA ILE A 232 -16.57 -8.90 -3.26
C ILE A 232 -17.25 -9.93 -2.36
N HIS A 233 -16.56 -11.01 -2.01
CA HIS A 233 -17.17 -12.20 -1.38
C HIS A 233 -17.97 -11.88 -0.10
N TYR A 234 -17.43 -11.09 0.84
CA TYR A 234 -18.10 -10.74 2.10
C TYR A 234 -19.18 -9.66 1.96
N LEU A 235 -19.29 -9.01 0.79
CA LEU A 235 -20.32 -8.02 0.46
C LEU A 235 -21.26 -8.49 -0.66
N SER A 236 -21.23 -9.76 -1.02
CA SER A 236 -21.96 -10.28 -2.19
C SER A 236 -23.49 -10.27 -2.07
N LYS A 237 -24.03 -10.14 -0.85
CA LYS A 237 -25.47 -10.23 -0.56
C LYS A 237 -26.25 -8.99 -1.02
N ASN A 238 -27.41 -9.21 -1.65
CA ASN A 238 -28.37 -8.21 -2.18
C ASN A 238 -27.78 -7.15 -3.13
N ASN A 239 -26.70 -7.46 -3.84
CA ASN A 239 -26.00 -6.52 -4.72
C ASN A 239 -26.89 -5.89 -5.80
N ALA A 240 -27.83 -6.64 -6.38
CA ALA A 240 -28.75 -6.14 -7.39
C ALA A 240 -29.68 -5.05 -6.84
N ALA A 241 -30.21 -5.22 -5.63
CA ALA A 241 -31.13 -4.27 -5.00
C ALA A 241 -30.40 -2.98 -4.59
N VAL A 242 -29.18 -3.09 -4.04
CA VAL A 242 -28.32 -1.94 -3.74
C VAL A 242 -27.97 -1.17 -5.02
N THR A 243 -27.56 -1.88 -6.08
CA THR A 243 -27.23 -1.27 -7.37
C THR A 243 -28.43 -0.54 -7.98
N ALA A 244 -29.62 -1.14 -7.96
CA ALA A 244 -30.84 -0.53 -8.48
C ALA A 244 -31.23 0.76 -7.73
N PHE A 245 -31.08 0.77 -6.40
CA PHE A 245 -31.29 1.98 -5.60
C PHE A 245 -30.30 3.09 -5.98
N LEU A 246 -29.01 2.77 -6.09
CA LEU A 246 -27.98 3.74 -6.44
C LEU A 246 -28.16 4.29 -7.86
N GLN A 247 -28.61 3.46 -8.80
CA GLN A 247 -28.99 3.90 -10.14
C GLN A 247 -30.19 4.87 -10.08
N THR A 248 -31.21 4.55 -9.29
CA THR A 248 -32.37 5.43 -9.08
C THR A 248 -31.96 6.78 -8.47
N ALA A 249 -31.05 6.75 -7.50
CA ALA A 249 -30.49 7.95 -6.89
C ALA A 249 -29.72 8.80 -7.91
N TYR A 250 -28.86 8.17 -8.71
CA TYR A 250 -28.16 8.84 -9.80
C TYR A 250 -29.13 9.45 -10.83
N ASP A 251 -30.12 8.70 -11.32
CA ASP A 251 -31.07 9.21 -12.33
C ASP A 251 -31.91 10.37 -11.78
N THR A 252 -32.25 10.34 -10.49
CA THR A 252 -33.01 11.41 -9.84
C THR A 252 -32.16 12.67 -9.65
N LEU A 253 -30.94 12.50 -9.14
CA LEU A 253 -30.06 13.62 -8.79
C LEU A 253 -29.44 14.25 -10.04
N SER A 254 -29.01 13.47 -11.03
CA SER A 254 -28.43 14.00 -12.27
C SER A 254 -29.43 14.81 -13.11
N ARG A 255 -30.72 14.46 -13.10
CA ARG A 255 -31.78 15.30 -13.71
C ARG A 255 -31.98 16.61 -12.98
N TRP A 256 -31.72 16.62 -11.66
CA TRP A 256 -31.83 17.83 -10.87
C TRP A 256 -30.56 18.68 -11.00
N ASP A 257 -29.37 18.12 -10.84
CA ASP A 257 -28.07 18.76 -11.01
C ASP A 257 -27.19 17.95 -11.98
N ASP A 258 -27.17 18.39 -13.23
CA ASP A 258 -26.37 17.86 -14.33
C ASP A 258 -25.00 18.54 -14.46
N THR A 259 -24.67 19.45 -13.53
CA THR A 259 -23.42 20.23 -13.57
C THR A 259 -22.27 19.51 -12.85
N ARG A 260 -22.48 18.25 -12.46
CA ARG A 260 -21.60 17.41 -11.62
C ARG A 260 -21.58 15.99 -12.17
N LEU A 261 -20.47 15.30 -11.96
CA LEU A 261 -20.36 13.86 -12.22
C LEU A 261 -20.81 13.06 -11.00
N TYR A 262 -21.25 11.82 -11.18
CA TYR A 262 -21.68 10.95 -10.10
C TYR A 262 -20.93 9.61 -10.09
N ILE A 263 -20.65 9.11 -8.89
CA ILE A 263 -20.21 7.73 -8.62
C ILE A 263 -21.32 7.08 -7.80
N GLY A 264 -21.92 5.99 -8.29
CA GLY A 264 -22.97 5.28 -7.55
C GLY A 264 -22.43 4.58 -6.29
N ASN A 265 -21.45 3.70 -6.48
CA ASN A 265 -20.78 2.97 -5.40
C ASN A 265 -19.28 3.10 -5.58
N ALA A 266 -18.64 3.98 -4.80
CA ALA A 266 -17.20 4.19 -4.86
C ALA A 266 -16.47 2.89 -4.50
N GLY A 267 -15.39 2.61 -5.23
CA GLY A 267 -14.59 1.41 -5.10
C GLY A 267 -15.15 0.11 -5.66
N TYR A 268 -16.34 -0.31 -5.22
CA TYR A 268 -16.89 -1.65 -5.51
C TYR A 268 -18.10 -1.64 -6.45
N GLY A 269 -18.47 -0.48 -7.00
CA GLY A 269 -19.53 -0.38 -7.99
C GLY A 269 -19.18 -0.97 -9.36
N PHE A 270 -17.91 -0.90 -9.76
CA PHE A 270 -17.42 -1.36 -11.07
C PHE A 270 -18.29 -0.84 -12.24
N GLY A 271 -18.60 0.46 -12.20
CA GLY A 271 -19.26 1.16 -13.31
C GLY A 271 -20.74 0.84 -13.52
N ARG A 272 -21.40 0.19 -12.55
CA ARG A 272 -22.82 -0.19 -12.65
C ARG A 272 -23.80 0.98 -12.51
N ALA A 273 -23.43 2.04 -11.79
CA ALA A 273 -24.27 3.21 -11.57
C ALA A 273 -23.43 4.50 -11.48
N GLY A 274 -23.91 5.58 -12.11
CA GLY A 274 -23.23 6.87 -12.17
C GLY A 274 -22.51 7.14 -13.51
N ASN A 275 -21.75 8.22 -13.56
CA ASN A 275 -20.95 8.62 -14.73
C ASN A 275 -19.53 8.05 -14.69
N VAL A 276 -19.00 7.80 -13.49
CA VAL A 276 -17.59 7.44 -13.27
C VAL A 276 -17.53 6.04 -12.68
N CYS A 277 -16.64 5.22 -13.24
CA CYS A 277 -16.29 3.92 -12.70
C CYS A 277 -15.13 4.09 -11.72
N ASP A 278 -15.39 3.93 -10.43
CA ASP A 278 -14.38 4.11 -9.40
C ASP A 278 -13.89 2.77 -8.83
N LEU A 279 -12.59 2.65 -8.60
CA LEU A 279 -11.93 1.42 -8.14
C LEU A 279 -11.14 1.64 -6.84
N HIS A 280 -11.39 0.80 -5.84
CA HIS A 280 -10.63 0.77 -4.60
C HIS A 280 -9.68 -0.41 -4.62
N ARG A 281 -8.45 -0.13 -5.06
CA ARG A 281 -7.39 -1.13 -5.21
C ARG A 281 -6.23 -0.77 -4.29
N TYR A 282 -6.13 -1.49 -3.19
CA TYR A 282 -5.10 -1.34 -2.16
C TYR A 282 -3.89 -2.25 -2.43
N TRP A 283 -3.58 -2.43 -3.71
CA TRP A 283 -2.42 -3.17 -4.20
C TRP A 283 -1.12 -2.60 -3.63
N GLY A 284 -0.23 -3.48 -3.18
CA GLY A 284 1.02 -3.05 -2.53
C GLY A 284 0.81 -2.47 -1.13
N TRP A 285 -0.36 -2.64 -0.52
CA TRP A 285 -0.54 -2.42 0.92
C TRP A 285 -0.91 -3.70 1.64
N TYR A 286 -2.18 -4.13 1.64
CA TYR A 286 -2.64 -5.33 2.38
C TYR A 286 -3.04 -6.51 1.49
N TYR A 287 -2.89 -6.38 0.17
CA TYR A 287 -2.94 -7.51 -0.79
C TYR A 287 -2.16 -7.15 -2.05
N ASN A 288 -1.72 -8.19 -2.78
CA ASN A 288 -0.96 -8.15 -4.02
C ASN A 288 0.30 -7.25 -3.98
N SER A 289 1.00 -7.15 -5.12
CA SER A 289 2.10 -6.21 -5.31
C SER A 289 1.67 -4.96 -6.09
N PHE A 290 2.57 -3.98 -6.21
CA PHE A 290 2.40 -2.84 -7.10
C PHE A 290 2.23 -3.23 -8.58
N LEU A 291 2.74 -4.40 -9.03
CA LEU A 291 2.62 -4.85 -10.41
C LEU A 291 1.17 -5.10 -10.80
N SER A 292 0.28 -5.36 -9.83
CA SER A 292 -1.16 -5.47 -10.08
C SER A 292 -1.76 -4.19 -10.68
N PHE A 293 -1.14 -3.00 -10.54
CA PHE A 293 -1.56 -1.80 -11.28
C PHE A 293 -1.50 -1.96 -12.80
N TYR A 294 -0.67 -2.86 -13.33
CA TYR A 294 -0.62 -3.15 -14.77
C TYR A 294 -1.86 -3.87 -15.31
N THR A 295 -2.70 -4.41 -14.43
CA THR A 295 -4.02 -4.92 -14.83
C THR A 295 -4.96 -3.80 -15.30
N LEU A 296 -4.67 -2.53 -14.98
CA LEU A 296 -5.39 -1.35 -15.48
C LEU A 296 -5.27 -1.14 -16.99
N ARG A 297 -4.39 -1.87 -17.70
CA ARG A 297 -4.36 -1.89 -19.17
C ARG A 297 -5.69 -2.35 -19.76
N ASP A 298 -6.37 -3.28 -19.10
CA ASP A 298 -7.66 -3.80 -19.55
C ASP A 298 -8.80 -2.99 -18.91
N PRO A 299 -9.59 -2.22 -19.69
CA PRO A 299 -10.72 -1.47 -19.15
C PRO A 299 -11.80 -2.37 -18.50
N LYS A 300 -11.84 -3.67 -18.83
CA LYS A 300 -12.75 -4.65 -18.19
C LYS A 300 -12.46 -4.84 -16.71
N ILE A 301 -11.34 -4.36 -16.17
CA ILE A 301 -11.14 -4.36 -14.72
C ILE A 301 -12.18 -3.50 -13.98
N CYS A 302 -12.69 -2.47 -14.66
CA CYS A 302 -13.67 -1.55 -14.12
C CYS A 302 -15.07 -1.78 -14.69
N TRP A 303 -15.23 -1.82 -16.01
CA TRP A 303 -16.56 -1.77 -16.61
C TRP A 303 -17.32 -3.08 -16.46
N ARG A 304 -18.46 -3.03 -15.75
CA ARG A 304 -19.50 -4.08 -15.74
C ARG A 304 -20.78 -3.65 -16.46
N SER A 305 -20.80 -2.43 -16.98
CA SER A 305 -21.84 -1.89 -17.85
C SER A 305 -21.32 -1.73 -19.28
N SER A 306 -22.22 -1.45 -20.23
CA SER A 306 -21.86 -1.14 -21.62
C SER A 306 -21.35 0.30 -21.81
N ALA A 307 -21.42 1.14 -20.78
CA ALA A 307 -21.01 2.54 -20.85
C ALA A 307 -19.49 2.67 -20.70
N MET A 308 -18.86 3.35 -21.67
CA MET A 308 -17.46 3.75 -21.58
C MET A 308 -17.30 4.92 -20.61
N GLN A 309 -17.09 4.59 -19.33
CA GLN A 309 -16.97 5.56 -18.25
C GLN A 309 -15.53 5.92 -17.94
N PRO A 310 -15.24 7.17 -17.51
CA PRO A 310 -13.98 7.49 -16.87
C PRO A 310 -13.72 6.61 -15.67
N MET A 311 -12.47 6.19 -15.52
CA MET A 311 -11.98 5.39 -14.41
C MET A 311 -11.22 6.25 -13.44
N THR A 312 -11.65 6.22 -12.18
CA THR A 312 -10.96 6.86 -11.06
C THR A 312 -10.59 5.85 -10.00
N LEU A 313 -9.62 6.22 -9.16
CA LEU A 313 -9.33 5.52 -7.93
C LEU A 313 -9.39 6.52 -6.77
N THR A 314 -10.60 6.84 -6.29
CA THR A 314 -10.82 7.83 -5.22
C THR A 314 -10.21 7.41 -3.88
N GLU A 315 -10.01 6.12 -3.67
CA GLU A 315 -9.10 5.53 -2.71
C GLU A 315 -8.29 4.43 -3.39
N ASN A 316 -6.97 4.41 -3.23
CA ASN A 316 -6.12 3.30 -3.63
C ASN A 316 -4.80 3.41 -2.90
N THR A 317 -4.13 2.28 -2.62
CA THR A 317 -2.82 2.22 -1.94
C THR A 317 -2.73 3.02 -0.63
N GLY A 318 -2.01 2.55 0.38
CA GLY A 318 -2.08 3.27 1.65
C GLY A 318 -1.28 2.70 2.77
N ASN A 319 0.03 2.90 2.76
CA ASN A 319 0.78 2.65 3.97
C ASN A 319 0.39 3.71 5.01
N TYR A 320 -0.22 3.29 6.11
CA TYR A 320 -0.51 4.18 7.22
C TYR A 320 0.72 4.29 8.08
N THR A 321 1.47 5.36 7.88
CA THR A 321 2.49 5.77 8.83
C THR A 321 1.86 6.70 9.85
N GLY A 322 2.18 6.53 11.14
CA GLY A 322 1.71 7.44 12.20
C GLY A 322 2.63 8.65 12.39
N PRO A 323 2.50 9.40 13.48
CA PRO A 323 3.27 10.62 13.75
C PRO A 323 4.78 10.43 13.77
N ASP A 324 5.27 9.27 14.21
CA ASP A 324 6.72 9.00 14.31
C ASP A 324 7.31 8.40 13.01
N GLY A 325 6.48 8.24 11.98
CA GLY A 325 6.83 7.72 10.67
C GLY A 325 6.81 6.19 10.54
N ARG A 326 6.69 5.43 11.64
CA ARG A 326 6.49 3.97 11.58
C ARG A 326 5.08 3.65 11.09
N PHE A 327 4.86 2.42 10.62
CA PHE A 327 3.51 1.90 10.39
C PHE A 327 2.67 2.05 11.67
N ASN A 328 1.42 2.51 11.50
CA ASN A 328 0.49 2.64 12.62
C ASN A 328 -0.20 1.29 12.85
N LEU A 329 0.32 0.53 13.82
CA LEU A 329 -0.05 -0.86 14.08
C LEU A 329 -1.39 -1.00 14.83
N ALA A 330 -2.45 -0.37 14.33
CA ALA A 330 -3.76 -0.41 14.97
C ALA A 330 -4.21 -1.87 15.20
N SER A 331 -4.63 -2.16 16.42
CA SER A 331 -4.98 -3.51 16.89
C SER A 331 -6.15 -4.10 16.09
N ASP A 332 -6.09 -5.39 15.78
CA ASP A 332 -7.12 -6.13 15.02
C ASP A 332 -7.49 -5.47 13.66
N THR A 333 -6.51 -4.85 13.01
CA THR A 333 -6.67 -4.26 11.67
C THR A 333 -5.75 -4.92 10.65
N LYS A 334 -5.81 -4.39 9.42
CA LYS A 334 -4.98 -4.77 8.26
C LYS A 334 -3.52 -4.31 8.34
N GLN A 335 -3.12 -3.60 9.41
CA GLN A 335 -1.81 -2.96 9.47
C GLN A 335 -0.71 -3.86 10.01
N PRO A 336 -0.90 -4.61 11.12
CA PRO A 336 0.17 -5.43 11.67
C PRO A 336 0.69 -6.50 10.70
N ASP A 337 -0.20 -7.20 9.99
CA ASP A 337 0.19 -8.22 9.01
C ASP A 337 0.86 -7.60 7.78
N SER A 338 0.35 -6.46 7.31
CA SER A 338 0.86 -5.77 6.12
C SER A 338 2.21 -5.09 6.38
N GLN A 339 2.42 -4.54 7.58
CA GLN A 339 3.73 -3.99 7.96
C GLN A 339 4.81 -5.07 7.86
N LEU A 340 4.52 -6.28 8.34
CA LEU A 340 5.47 -7.38 8.29
C LEU A 340 5.89 -7.74 6.86
N ASN A 341 4.98 -7.66 5.88
CA ASN A 341 5.36 -7.86 4.48
C ASN A 341 6.42 -6.87 4.00
N TRP A 342 6.36 -5.61 4.45
CA TRP A 342 7.18 -4.52 3.89
C TRP A 342 8.45 -4.20 4.65
N THR A 343 8.39 -4.23 5.99
CA THR A 343 9.56 -3.93 6.83
C THR A 343 10.00 -5.14 7.67
N GLY A 344 9.18 -6.20 7.71
CA GLY A 344 9.43 -7.41 8.49
C GLY A 344 9.87 -7.11 9.91
N HIS A 345 10.74 -7.96 10.41
CA HIS A 345 11.41 -7.79 11.70
C HIS A 345 12.68 -6.91 11.61
N ALA A 346 12.68 -5.85 10.79
CA ALA A 346 13.77 -4.87 10.84
C ALA A 346 13.89 -4.23 12.24
N PRO A 347 15.08 -3.87 12.72
CA PRO A 347 15.25 -3.22 14.02
C PRO A 347 14.35 -1.97 14.16
N GLU A 348 13.86 -1.69 15.37
CA GLU A 348 12.97 -0.55 15.64
C GLU A 348 13.53 0.79 15.11
N ALA A 349 14.86 0.98 15.20
CA ALA A 349 15.54 2.17 14.69
C ALA A 349 15.41 2.37 13.17
N GLU A 350 15.14 1.30 12.41
CA GLU A 350 14.97 1.34 10.95
C GLU A 350 13.51 1.43 10.52
N GLN A 351 12.55 1.08 11.39
CA GLN A 351 11.14 0.92 11.04
C GLN A 351 10.53 2.19 10.43
N SER A 352 10.84 3.36 10.98
CA SER A 352 10.30 4.64 10.49
C SER A 352 10.82 4.98 9.09
N ALA A 353 12.14 4.91 8.89
CA ALA A 353 12.75 5.22 7.59
C ALA A 353 12.25 4.27 6.49
N ARG A 354 12.15 2.97 6.80
CA ARG A 354 11.64 1.97 5.85
C ARG A 354 10.17 2.18 5.52
N ALA A 355 9.33 2.42 6.52
CA ALA A 355 7.90 2.66 6.32
C ALA A 355 7.64 3.93 5.48
N LEU A 356 8.32 5.03 5.78
CA LEU A 356 8.21 6.27 5.01
C LEU A 356 8.74 6.13 3.58
N ALA A 357 9.85 5.42 3.39
CA ALA A 357 10.40 5.13 2.07
C ALA A 357 9.42 4.29 1.23
N TYR A 358 8.84 3.24 1.82
CA TYR A 358 7.87 2.39 1.14
C TYR A 358 6.55 3.12 0.85
N GLN A 359 6.06 3.95 1.78
CA GLN A 359 4.91 4.84 1.57
C GLN A 359 5.10 5.74 0.35
N ALA A 360 6.23 6.44 0.27
CA ALA A 360 6.54 7.30 -0.85
C ALA A 360 6.71 6.50 -2.16
N TRP A 361 7.50 5.42 -2.12
CA TRP A 361 7.74 4.58 -3.31
C TRP A 361 6.45 4.01 -3.88
N MET A 362 5.58 3.43 -3.05
CA MET A 362 4.33 2.80 -3.50
C MET A 362 3.35 3.84 -4.08
N ALA A 363 3.21 5.00 -3.44
CA ALA A 363 2.40 6.09 -3.99
C ALA A 363 2.94 6.55 -5.36
N GLY A 364 4.26 6.66 -5.51
CA GLY A 364 4.90 6.97 -6.78
C GLY A 364 4.59 5.92 -7.86
N GLN A 365 4.73 4.63 -7.55
CA GLN A 365 4.39 3.54 -8.48
C GLN A 365 2.92 3.61 -8.92
N ALA A 366 1.98 3.76 -7.99
CA ALA A 366 0.56 3.83 -8.31
C ALA A 366 0.23 5.02 -9.23
N ILE A 367 0.77 6.21 -8.92
CA ILE A 367 0.55 7.43 -9.69
C ILE A 367 1.13 7.30 -11.09
N GLU A 368 2.39 6.90 -11.19
CA GLU A 368 3.11 6.90 -12.46
C GLU A 368 2.64 5.79 -13.38
N ILE A 369 2.37 4.57 -12.87
CA ILE A 369 1.79 3.49 -13.67
C ILE A 369 0.44 3.91 -14.25
N THR A 370 -0.46 4.44 -13.41
CA THR A 370 -1.81 4.84 -13.85
C THR A 370 -1.76 5.90 -14.95
N ARG A 371 -0.84 6.87 -14.84
CA ARG A 371 -0.68 7.94 -15.85
C ARG A 371 -0.06 7.43 -17.15
N ARG A 372 0.96 6.57 -17.08
CA ARG A 372 1.63 5.99 -18.26
C ARG A 372 0.70 5.09 -19.05
N LEU A 373 -0.12 4.30 -18.36
CA LEU A 373 -1.05 3.35 -18.99
C LEU A 373 -2.22 4.01 -19.72
N ARG A 374 -2.38 5.34 -19.63
CA ARG A 374 -3.46 6.06 -20.32
C ARG A 374 -3.44 5.86 -21.84
N GLU A 375 -2.27 5.65 -22.45
CA GLU A 375 -2.20 5.36 -23.88
C GLU A 375 -2.85 4.01 -24.25
N ARG A 376 -2.86 3.06 -23.33
CA ARG A 376 -3.46 1.72 -23.51
C ARG A 376 -4.90 1.67 -23.03
N ASN A 377 -5.16 2.33 -21.90
CA ASN A 377 -6.49 2.50 -21.34
C ASN A 377 -6.79 4.00 -21.24
N PRO A 378 -7.40 4.60 -22.29
CA PRO A 378 -7.68 6.04 -22.33
C PRO A 378 -8.72 6.48 -21.30
N SER A 379 -9.31 5.55 -20.56
CA SER A 379 -10.31 5.84 -19.56
C SER A 379 -9.73 6.14 -18.18
N LEU A 380 -8.45 5.84 -17.95
CA LEU A 380 -7.74 6.21 -16.72
C LEU A 380 -7.71 7.74 -16.59
N SER A 381 -8.54 8.25 -15.67
CA SER A 381 -8.85 9.67 -15.53
C SER A 381 -8.46 10.25 -14.17
N GLY A 382 -8.00 9.42 -13.23
CA GLY A 382 -7.40 9.94 -12.01
C GLY A 382 -7.23 8.91 -10.90
N LEU A 383 -6.45 9.29 -9.90
CA LEU A 383 -6.26 8.49 -8.69
C LEU A 383 -5.97 9.38 -7.47
N SER A 384 -6.23 8.83 -6.28
CA SER A 384 -5.99 9.47 -4.99
C SER A 384 -5.44 8.45 -4.00
N PRO A 385 -4.12 8.47 -3.70
CA PRO A 385 -3.56 7.61 -2.69
C PRO A 385 -4.26 7.80 -1.34
N PHE A 386 -4.56 6.68 -0.66
CA PHE A 386 -5.23 6.66 0.64
C PHE A 386 -4.19 6.61 1.76
N THR A 387 -3.47 7.72 1.94
CA THR A 387 -2.29 7.76 2.81
C THR A 387 -2.18 9.06 3.61
N ILE A 388 -1.58 8.98 4.81
CA ILE A 388 -1.40 10.13 5.69
C ILE A 388 -0.15 10.91 5.23
N ALA A 389 -0.37 12.11 4.69
CA ALA A 389 0.68 12.95 4.13
C ALA A 389 1.51 13.75 5.16
N PHE A 390 1.05 13.82 6.41
CA PHE A 390 1.59 14.70 7.44
C PHE A 390 1.80 13.97 8.77
N ALA A 391 2.83 14.35 9.53
CA ALA A 391 3.17 13.74 10.82
C ALA A 391 2.40 14.35 12.00
N ASN A 392 2.12 15.65 11.96
CA ASN A 392 1.47 16.38 13.03
C ASN A 392 0.11 16.91 12.57
N TRP A 393 -0.90 16.78 13.43
CA TRP A 393 -2.26 17.24 13.18
C TRP A 393 -2.77 17.98 14.41
N HIS A 394 -2.89 17.30 15.55
CA HIS A 394 -3.44 17.86 16.79
C HIS A 394 -2.63 18.98 17.45
N ARG A 395 -1.33 19.12 17.14
CA ARG A 395 -0.47 20.20 17.68
C ARG A 395 -0.11 21.23 16.63
N ALA A 396 -0.69 21.17 15.43
CA ALA A 396 -0.39 22.14 14.40
C ALA A 396 -0.93 23.51 14.81
N THR A 397 -0.18 24.58 14.48
CA THR A 397 -0.68 25.97 14.56
C THR A 397 -0.85 26.60 13.17
N GLY A 398 -0.32 25.94 12.14
CA GLY A 398 -0.48 26.26 10.72
C GLY A 398 -0.03 25.10 9.84
N VAL A 399 -0.13 25.27 8.51
CA VAL A 399 0.22 24.22 7.53
C VAL A 399 1.70 23.84 7.59
N ALA A 400 2.58 24.78 7.90
CA ALA A 400 4.02 24.53 8.04
C ALA A 400 4.33 23.54 9.18
N ASP A 401 3.51 23.52 10.23
CA ASP A 401 3.72 22.68 11.42
C ASP A 401 3.18 21.26 11.26
N LEU A 402 2.49 20.97 10.15
CA LEU A 402 1.92 19.64 9.88
C LEU A 402 3.03 18.59 9.66
N GLY A 403 4.24 19.01 9.28
CA GLY A 403 5.37 18.10 9.06
C GLY A 403 5.10 17.14 7.89
N ALA A 404 5.25 17.65 6.67
CA ALA A 404 5.05 16.87 5.45
C ALA A 404 5.98 15.64 5.39
N LYS A 405 5.40 14.47 5.15
CA LYS A 405 6.13 13.20 5.01
C LYS A 405 6.72 13.06 3.60
N PRO A 406 7.69 12.15 3.36
CA PRO A 406 8.32 11.97 2.05
C PRO A 406 7.34 11.72 0.88
N VAL A 407 6.15 11.18 1.16
CA VAL A 407 5.10 11.01 0.14
C VAL A 407 4.64 12.33 -0.50
N VAL A 408 4.71 13.46 0.22
CA VAL A 408 4.38 14.79 -0.33
C VAL A 408 5.40 15.23 -1.37
N ALA A 409 6.69 14.98 -1.12
CA ALA A 409 7.73 15.19 -2.12
C ALA A 409 7.56 14.24 -3.33
N GLN A 410 7.09 13.01 -3.09
CA GLN A 410 6.72 12.11 -4.18
C GLN A 410 5.55 12.65 -5.00
N TYR A 411 4.51 13.22 -4.38
CA TYR A 411 3.43 13.90 -5.12
C TYR A 411 3.97 15.01 -6.00
N ALA A 412 4.85 15.87 -5.46
CA ALA A 412 5.49 16.93 -6.23
C ALA A 412 6.15 16.41 -7.51
N ARG A 413 6.80 15.23 -7.45
CA ARG A 413 7.41 14.55 -8.61
C ARG A 413 6.37 13.88 -9.51
N SER A 414 5.61 12.91 -9.01
CA SER A 414 4.77 12.04 -9.83
C SER A 414 3.50 12.72 -10.36
N TYR A 415 3.06 13.81 -9.74
CA TYR A 415 1.91 14.60 -10.19
C TYR A 415 2.27 15.81 -11.05
N GLN A 416 3.53 16.04 -11.42
CA GLN A 416 3.88 17.12 -12.36
C GLN A 416 2.95 17.12 -13.58
N PRO A 417 2.40 18.29 -14.00
CA PRO A 417 1.52 18.38 -15.16
C PRO A 417 2.11 17.69 -16.38
N VAL A 418 3.37 17.96 -16.67
CA VAL A 418 4.18 17.16 -17.59
C VAL A 418 5.02 16.21 -16.75
N LEU A 419 4.85 14.91 -16.93
CA LEU A 419 5.56 13.88 -16.17
C LEU A 419 6.53 13.14 -17.07
N LEU A 420 7.81 13.19 -16.70
CA LEU A 420 8.79 12.16 -17.04
C LEU A 420 8.66 11.03 -16.00
N SER A 421 8.54 9.78 -16.44
CA SER A 421 8.50 8.62 -15.55
C SER A 421 9.43 7.53 -16.06
N TRP A 422 10.13 6.86 -15.15
CA TRP A 422 11.07 5.78 -15.48
C TRP A 422 10.42 4.42 -15.27
N GLU A 423 10.35 3.63 -16.33
CA GLU A 423 10.15 2.19 -16.27
C GLU A 423 11.53 1.53 -16.27
N SER A 424 11.93 0.93 -15.14
CA SER A 424 13.22 0.24 -15.01
C SER A 424 13.05 -1.08 -14.27
N TRP A 425 13.30 -2.18 -14.98
CA TRP A 425 13.22 -3.54 -14.44
C TRP A 425 14.58 -4.15 -14.11
N THR A 426 15.63 -3.33 -14.07
CA THR A 426 17.00 -3.78 -13.77
C THR A 426 17.57 -3.01 -12.57
N PRO A 427 16.99 -3.18 -11.36
CA PRO A 427 17.43 -2.43 -10.18
C PRO A 427 18.84 -2.81 -9.72
N ASN A 428 19.35 -4.00 -10.06
CA ASN A 428 20.69 -4.47 -9.69
C ASN A 428 21.49 -4.81 -10.93
N VAL A 429 22.64 -4.14 -11.12
CA VAL A 429 23.42 -4.26 -12.35
C VAL A 429 24.91 -4.19 -12.09
N TYR A 430 25.70 -4.70 -13.03
CA TYR A 430 27.15 -4.60 -12.99
C TYR A 430 27.65 -3.28 -13.56
N ALA A 431 28.74 -2.76 -12.99
CA ALA A 431 29.55 -1.73 -13.64
C ALA A 431 29.99 -2.20 -15.04
N GLY A 432 30.01 -1.29 -16.02
CA GLY A 432 30.32 -1.61 -17.41
C GLY A 432 29.17 -2.24 -18.20
N SER A 433 27.99 -2.46 -17.60
CA SER A 433 26.80 -2.89 -18.34
C SER A 433 26.10 -1.72 -19.03
N THR A 434 25.32 -2.01 -20.07
CA THR A 434 24.36 -1.07 -20.64
C THR A 434 22.97 -1.49 -20.20
N ILE A 435 22.26 -0.60 -19.52
CA ILE A 435 20.86 -0.80 -19.12
C ILE A 435 19.94 -0.08 -20.11
N HIS A 436 18.70 -0.54 -20.19
CA HIS A 436 17.70 -0.02 -21.13
C HIS A 436 16.40 0.40 -20.42
N PRO A 437 16.44 1.34 -19.45
CA PRO A 437 15.22 1.90 -18.87
C PRO A 437 14.37 2.53 -19.96
N VAL A 438 13.05 2.43 -19.83
CA VAL A 438 12.10 3.09 -20.71
C VAL A 438 11.68 4.42 -20.06
N ALA A 439 11.96 5.53 -20.74
CA ALA A 439 11.42 6.82 -20.35
C ALA A 439 9.99 6.94 -20.88
N HIS A 440 9.08 7.42 -20.05
CA HIS A 440 7.71 7.76 -20.42
C HIS A 440 7.50 9.27 -20.25
N VAL A 441 6.85 9.90 -21.21
CA VAL A 441 6.44 11.30 -21.17
C VAL A 441 4.93 11.37 -21.21
N VAL A 442 4.32 11.83 -20.13
CA VAL A 442 2.87 12.07 -20.00
C VAL A 442 2.61 13.56 -20.02
N ASN A 443 1.74 14.02 -20.93
CA ASN A 443 1.45 15.43 -21.09
C ASN A 443 0.06 15.80 -20.54
N ASP A 444 0.02 16.30 -19.31
CA ASP A 444 -1.15 16.94 -18.70
C ASP A 444 -0.90 18.44 -18.45
N ASP A 445 -0.19 19.09 -19.39
CA ASP A 445 0.13 20.53 -19.31
C ASP A 445 -1.11 21.36 -18.97
N THR A 446 -1.00 22.19 -17.91
CA THR A 446 -2.13 22.94 -17.35
C THR A 446 -2.71 23.98 -18.32
N THR A 447 -1.97 24.35 -19.37
CA THR A 447 -2.43 25.27 -20.42
C THR A 447 -3.15 24.54 -21.56
N GLY A 448 -3.14 23.20 -21.57
CA GLY A 448 -3.81 22.40 -22.59
C GLY A 448 -3.02 22.28 -23.90
N ARG A 449 -1.69 22.46 -23.87
CA ARG A 449 -0.84 22.53 -25.07
C ARG A 449 -0.09 21.23 -25.33
N ALA A 450 0.21 20.97 -26.61
CA ALA A 450 1.14 19.92 -27.01
C ALA A 450 2.59 20.32 -26.65
N LEU A 451 3.40 19.33 -26.31
CA LEU A 451 4.85 19.46 -26.21
C LEU A 451 5.46 19.33 -27.61
N ARG A 452 6.45 20.17 -27.92
CA ARG A 452 7.12 20.19 -29.22
C ARG A 452 8.63 20.01 -29.04
N GLY A 453 9.24 19.12 -29.83
CA GLY A 453 10.68 18.93 -29.90
C GLY A 453 11.35 18.63 -28.56
N VAL A 454 10.69 17.88 -27.67
CA VAL A 454 11.26 17.60 -26.34
C VAL A 454 12.35 16.53 -26.41
N ALA A 455 13.28 16.58 -25.46
CA ALA A 455 14.35 15.60 -25.30
C ALA A 455 14.51 15.20 -23.83
N VAL A 456 14.88 13.95 -23.57
CA VAL A 456 15.18 13.46 -22.21
C VAL A 456 16.69 13.50 -22.01
N ARG A 457 17.15 14.28 -21.03
CA ARG A 457 18.50 14.20 -20.51
C ARG A 457 18.52 13.29 -19.29
N TRP A 458 19.36 12.26 -19.31
CA TRP A 458 19.59 11.39 -18.18
C TRP A 458 20.96 11.67 -17.55
N THR A 459 21.08 11.42 -16.25
CA THR A 459 22.29 11.64 -15.47
C THR A 459 22.38 10.58 -14.39
N LEU A 460 23.48 9.83 -14.37
CA LEU A 460 23.79 8.88 -13.31
C LEU A 460 24.55 9.62 -12.21
N LEU A 461 23.98 9.64 -11.02
CA LEU A 461 24.53 10.27 -9.82
C LEU A 461 24.94 9.20 -8.82
N ASP A 462 26.09 9.37 -8.18
CA ASP A 462 26.41 8.57 -6.98
C ASP A 462 25.69 9.09 -5.73
N SER A 463 25.90 8.43 -4.59
CA SER A 463 25.30 8.81 -3.30
C SER A 463 25.70 10.20 -2.80
N ALA A 464 26.81 10.77 -3.28
CA ALA A 464 27.24 12.13 -2.98
C ALA A 464 26.64 13.18 -3.95
N GLY A 465 25.85 12.75 -4.94
CA GLY A 465 25.29 13.61 -5.98
C GLY A 465 26.28 13.95 -7.10
N THR A 466 27.43 13.27 -7.17
CA THR A 466 28.43 13.49 -8.22
C THR A 466 27.97 12.84 -9.52
N VAL A 467 28.05 13.59 -10.62
CA VAL A 467 27.75 13.06 -11.96
C VAL A 467 28.81 12.05 -12.36
N ARG A 468 28.38 10.83 -12.66
CA ARG A 468 29.24 9.73 -13.13
C ARG A 468 29.08 9.45 -14.62
N ALA A 469 27.89 9.68 -15.16
CA ALA A 469 27.60 9.59 -16.59
C ALA A 469 26.38 10.44 -16.91
N SER A 470 26.23 10.86 -18.17
CA SER A 470 25.03 11.55 -18.64
C SER A 470 24.87 11.40 -20.15
N GLY A 471 23.65 11.58 -20.63
CA GLY A 471 23.35 11.62 -22.05
C GLY A 471 22.02 12.30 -22.32
N THR A 472 21.74 12.58 -23.59
CA THR A 472 20.49 13.20 -24.03
C THR A 472 19.93 12.44 -25.20
N GLN A 473 18.63 12.17 -25.18
CA GLN A 473 17.92 11.47 -26.24
C GLN A 473 16.71 12.29 -26.72
N PRO A 474 16.60 12.60 -28.02
CA PRO A 474 15.41 13.23 -28.58
C PRO A 474 14.16 12.36 -28.40
N PHE A 475 13.05 13.00 -28.03
CA PHE A 475 11.74 12.36 -27.83
C PHE A 475 10.68 12.83 -28.83
N GLY A 476 10.80 14.06 -29.35
CA GLY A 476 9.89 14.60 -30.36
C GLY A 476 8.69 15.32 -29.76
N ASP A 477 7.53 15.22 -30.41
CA ASP A 477 6.31 15.92 -30.02
C ASP A 477 5.38 15.00 -29.20
N VAL A 478 4.68 15.57 -28.22
CA VAL A 478 3.69 14.84 -27.40
C VAL A 478 2.40 15.66 -27.33
N ALA A 479 1.32 15.12 -27.91
CA ALA A 479 0.02 15.78 -27.89
C ALA A 479 -0.48 16.03 -26.46
N TYR A 480 -1.35 17.03 -26.29
CA TYR A 480 -2.02 17.23 -25.00
C TYR A 480 -2.84 16.00 -24.63
N TYR A 481 -2.77 15.59 -23.37
CA TYR A 481 -3.44 14.41 -22.81
C TYR A 481 -2.95 13.05 -23.35
N ALA A 482 -1.83 13.02 -24.07
CA ALA A 482 -1.20 11.77 -24.53
C ALA A 482 -0.13 11.27 -23.54
N ALA A 483 0.30 10.02 -23.72
CA ALA A 483 1.50 9.47 -23.11
C ALA A 483 2.32 8.73 -24.18
N THR A 484 3.64 8.89 -24.16
CA THR A 484 4.55 8.19 -25.10
C THR A 484 5.77 7.68 -24.38
N SER A 485 6.44 6.66 -24.93
CA SER A 485 7.59 6.04 -24.29
C SER A 485 8.68 5.66 -25.28
N ARG A 486 9.92 5.58 -24.79
CA ARG A 486 11.09 5.16 -25.57
C ARG A 486 12.15 4.58 -24.64
N ALA A 487 12.76 3.47 -25.05
CA ALA A 487 13.95 2.94 -24.38
C ALA A 487 15.10 3.95 -24.46
N VAL A 488 15.83 4.11 -23.37
CA VAL A 488 16.98 5.00 -23.24
C VAL A 488 18.19 4.13 -22.88
N PRO A 489 19.11 3.84 -23.82
CA PRO A 489 20.31 3.09 -23.50
C PRO A 489 21.23 3.93 -22.59
N VAL A 490 21.58 3.37 -21.43
CA VAL A 490 22.46 4.01 -20.45
C VAL A 490 23.66 3.09 -20.24
N ALA A 491 24.80 3.46 -20.83
CA ALA A 491 26.07 2.76 -20.64
C ALA A 491 26.69 3.17 -19.30
N LEU A 492 26.87 2.22 -18.39
CA LEU A 492 27.48 2.45 -17.09
C LEU A 492 29.01 2.38 -17.21
N PRO A 493 29.78 3.33 -16.64
CA PRO A 493 31.23 3.23 -16.62
C PRO A 493 31.72 1.92 -15.96
N ALA A 494 32.76 1.31 -16.51
CA ALA A 494 33.29 0.03 -16.02
C ALA A 494 33.97 0.14 -14.64
N ALA A 495 34.48 1.33 -14.30
CA ALA A 495 35.21 1.59 -13.05
C ALA A 495 34.31 2.12 -11.92
N LEU A 496 32.98 2.01 -12.03
CA LEU A 496 32.08 2.43 -10.95
C LEU A 496 32.30 1.56 -9.70
N PRO A 497 32.49 2.15 -8.51
CA PRO A 497 32.52 1.40 -7.27
C PRO A 497 31.14 0.81 -6.95
N THR A 498 31.12 -0.27 -6.18
CA THR A 498 29.87 -0.85 -5.68
C THR A 498 29.13 0.15 -4.81
N GLY A 499 27.84 0.35 -5.08
CA GLY A 499 27.05 1.31 -4.33
C GLY A 499 25.64 1.54 -4.89
N THR A 500 24.91 2.42 -4.21
CA THR A 500 23.61 2.92 -4.70
C THR A 500 23.83 4.18 -5.52
N TYR A 501 23.18 4.23 -6.67
CA TYR A 501 23.20 5.32 -7.62
C TYR A 501 21.77 5.77 -7.91
N THR A 502 21.65 7.00 -8.40
CA THR A 502 20.38 7.56 -8.86
C THR A 502 20.47 7.84 -10.35
N LEU A 503 19.58 7.25 -11.14
CA LEU A 503 19.34 7.63 -12.53
C LEU A 503 18.34 8.79 -12.53
N ALA A 504 18.87 10.01 -12.59
CA ALA A 504 18.07 11.22 -12.70
C ALA A 504 17.72 11.52 -14.17
N GLY A 505 16.49 11.97 -14.40
CA GLY A 505 15.98 12.38 -15.69
C GLY A 505 15.46 13.81 -15.68
N ALA A 506 15.69 14.54 -16.76
CA ALA A 506 15.12 15.85 -17.02
C ALA A 506 14.53 15.88 -18.43
N LEU A 507 13.24 16.22 -18.54
CA LEU A 507 12.60 16.49 -19.82
C LEU A 507 12.84 17.95 -20.21
N LEU A 508 13.47 18.14 -21.36
CA LEU A 508 13.90 19.43 -21.89
C LEU A 508 12.98 19.88 -23.02
N ARG A 509 12.61 21.16 -23.02
CA ARG A 509 11.96 21.86 -24.13
C ARG A 509 12.84 23.06 -24.49
N GLY A 510 13.73 22.89 -25.47
CA GLY A 510 14.82 23.83 -25.69
C GLY A 510 15.76 23.86 -24.48
N ALA A 511 15.99 25.04 -23.90
CA ALA A 511 16.80 25.21 -22.69
C ALA A 511 16.02 24.92 -21.39
N ASP A 512 14.69 24.92 -21.43
CA ASP A 512 13.85 24.79 -20.24
C ASP A 512 13.73 23.33 -19.81
N THR A 513 13.85 23.08 -18.50
CA THR A 513 13.45 21.79 -17.93
C THR A 513 11.99 21.85 -17.51
N VAL A 514 11.14 21.04 -18.13
CA VAL A 514 9.68 21.02 -17.88
C VAL A 514 9.24 19.89 -16.95
N SER A 515 10.08 18.87 -16.75
CA SER A 515 9.81 17.77 -15.82
C SER A 515 11.11 17.16 -15.32
N ARG A 516 11.13 16.68 -14.07
CA ARG A 516 12.23 15.90 -13.49
C ARG A 516 11.72 14.69 -12.75
N ASN A 517 12.39 13.55 -12.90
CA ASN A 517 12.11 12.35 -12.12
C ASN A 517 13.35 11.47 -12.05
N ASP A 518 13.39 10.55 -11.11
CA ASP A 518 14.54 9.70 -10.85
C ASP A 518 14.15 8.29 -10.43
N THR A 519 15.08 7.36 -10.59
CA THR A 519 14.96 6.01 -10.06
C THR A 519 16.30 5.54 -9.52
N ARG A 520 16.27 4.64 -8.54
CA ARG A 520 17.47 4.11 -7.89
C ARG A 520 18.00 2.87 -8.62
N LEU A 521 19.32 2.74 -8.63
CA LEU A 521 20.05 1.58 -9.14
C LEU A 521 21.08 1.13 -8.11
N PHE A 522 21.25 -0.16 -7.96
CA PHE A 522 22.43 -0.75 -7.36
C PHE A 522 23.42 -1.13 -8.44
N VAL A 523 24.64 -0.61 -8.34
CA VAL A 523 25.73 -0.99 -9.23
C VAL A 523 26.74 -1.78 -8.42
N ALA A 524 27.10 -2.97 -8.88
CA ALA A 524 28.19 -3.76 -8.32
C ALA A 524 29.41 -3.67 -9.24
N ALA A 525 30.59 -3.39 -8.68
CA ALA A 525 31.84 -3.58 -9.40
C ALA A 525 32.01 -5.06 -9.75
N ARG A 526 32.55 -5.37 -10.93
CA ARG A 526 32.67 -6.77 -11.40
C ARG A 526 33.55 -7.65 -10.50
N GLY A 527 34.48 -7.06 -9.74
CA GLY A 527 35.28 -7.77 -8.73
C GLY A 527 34.52 -8.06 -7.42
N ASP A 528 33.59 -7.19 -7.02
CA ASP A 528 32.93 -7.25 -5.70
C ASP A 528 31.85 -8.33 -5.61
N ALA A 529 31.27 -8.75 -6.75
CA ALA A 529 30.35 -9.90 -6.78
C ALA A 529 31.07 -11.26 -6.59
N GLY A 530 32.35 -11.25 -6.23
CA GLY A 530 33.17 -12.44 -6.01
C GLY A 530 33.57 -13.16 -7.30
N ALA A 531 33.45 -12.52 -8.47
CA ALA A 531 33.70 -13.17 -9.77
C ALA A 531 35.19 -13.49 -10.03
N ALA A 532 36.13 -12.93 -9.26
CA ALA A 532 37.54 -13.28 -9.32
C ALA A 532 38.22 -13.05 -7.97
N GLY A 533 38.69 -14.11 -7.30
CA GLY A 533 39.68 -13.98 -6.21
C GLY A 533 39.32 -14.61 -4.86
N GLU A 534 38.05 -14.83 -4.52
CA GLU A 534 37.69 -15.65 -3.36
C GLU A 534 37.78 -17.13 -3.76
N THR A 535 38.97 -17.71 -3.81
CA THR A 535 39.21 -19.14 -4.06
C THR A 535 39.58 -19.87 -2.77
N GLY A 536 38.76 -19.70 -1.72
CA GLY A 536 38.85 -20.58 -0.56
C GLY A 536 38.56 -22.01 -0.99
N THR A 537 39.42 -22.96 -0.61
CA THR A 537 39.22 -24.40 -0.81
C THR A 537 37.92 -24.80 -0.12
N LEU A 538 36.96 -25.35 -0.86
CA LEU A 538 35.75 -25.92 -0.26
C LEU A 538 36.11 -27.20 0.48
N ALA A 539 35.51 -27.40 1.65
CA ALA A 539 35.73 -28.59 2.47
C ALA A 539 35.09 -29.85 1.86
N ARG A 540 34.01 -29.66 1.11
CA ARG A 540 33.26 -30.72 0.43
C ARG A 540 33.24 -30.48 -1.07
N ARG A 541 33.18 -31.57 -1.84
CA ARG A 541 32.96 -31.53 -3.29
C ARG A 541 31.52 -31.13 -3.57
N VAL A 542 31.31 -30.18 -4.48
CA VAL A 542 29.98 -29.75 -4.90
C VAL A 542 29.45 -30.76 -5.92
N ARG A 543 28.45 -31.55 -5.53
CA ARG A 543 27.74 -32.51 -6.38
C ARG A 543 26.45 -31.89 -6.87
N VAL A 544 26.12 -32.02 -8.16
CA VAL A 544 24.94 -31.34 -8.72
C VAL A 544 24.03 -32.33 -9.44
N TYR A 545 22.80 -32.46 -8.96
CA TYR A 545 21.72 -33.12 -9.69
C TYR A 545 20.95 -32.07 -10.49
N ASP A 546 21.20 -31.98 -11.79
CA ASP A 546 20.61 -30.99 -12.70
C ASP A 546 20.52 -31.56 -14.12
N PRO A 547 19.46 -32.33 -14.44
CA PRO A 547 19.27 -32.92 -15.77
C PRO A 547 19.28 -31.88 -16.90
N SER A 548 18.90 -30.63 -16.62
CA SER A 548 18.87 -29.54 -17.62
C SER A 548 20.25 -28.93 -17.91
N GLY A 549 21.21 -29.16 -17.03
CA GLY A 549 22.54 -28.53 -17.03
C GLY A 549 22.54 -27.00 -16.82
N ARG A 550 21.38 -26.35 -16.60
CA ARG A 550 21.28 -24.89 -16.44
C ARG A 550 21.93 -24.42 -15.15
N THR A 551 21.67 -25.11 -14.06
CA THR A 551 22.27 -24.81 -12.75
C THR A 551 23.77 -25.09 -12.79
N THR A 552 24.19 -26.20 -13.40
CA THR A 552 25.61 -26.53 -13.54
C THR A 552 26.37 -25.42 -14.27
N ARG A 553 25.83 -24.93 -15.41
CA ARG A 553 26.43 -23.80 -16.15
C ARG A 553 26.45 -22.51 -15.32
N ALA A 554 25.38 -22.22 -14.59
CA ALA A 554 25.32 -21.06 -13.68
C ALA A 554 26.43 -21.12 -12.61
N LEU A 555 26.61 -22.26 -11.95
CA LEU A 555 27.66 -22.44 -10.93
C LEU A 555 29.07 -22.30 -11.52
N VAL A 556 29.31 -22.84 -12.72
CA VAL A 556 30.58 -22.66 -13.44
C VAL A 556 30.82 -21.18 -13.77
N ALA A 557 29.80 -20.45 -14.23
CA ALA A 557 29.92 -19.03 -14.52
C ALA A 557 30.25 -18.18 -13.27
N LEU A 558 29.87 -18.67 -12.08
CA LEU A 558 30.25 -18.08 -10.79
C LEU A 558 31.64 -18.55 -10.30
N GLY A 559 32.38 -19.34 -11.06
CA GLY A 559 33.71 -19.82 -10.69
C GLY A 559 33.69 -20.92 -9.62
N LEU A 560 32.58 -21.66 -9.49
CA LEU A 560 32.52 -22.88 -8.69
C LEU A 560 32.86 -24.09 -9.58
N ALA A 561 33.28 -25.20 -8.97
CA ALA A 561 33.65 -26.44 -9.66
C ALA A 561 32.61 -27.56 -9.38
N PRO A 562 31.37 -27.46 -9.94
CA PRO A 562 30.35 -28.47 -9.74
C PRO A 562 30.71 -29.79 -10.44
N GLN A 563 30.39 -30.91 -9.80
CA GLN A 563 30.53 -32.26 -10.35
C GLN A 563 29.12 -32.86 -10.55
N PRO A 564 28.64 -32.99 -11.80
CA PRO A 564 27.32 -33.53 -12.07
C PRO A 564 27.16 -34.96 -11.52
N VAL A 565 25.95 -35.27 -11.04
CA VAL A 565 25.55 -36.62 -10.62
C VAL A 565 24.20 -36.97 -11.20
N THR A 566 23.99 -38.25 -11.48
CA THR A 566 22.71 -38.76 -11.99
C THR A 566 21.91 -39.51 -10.94
N SER A 567 22.50 -39.86 -9.79
CA SER A 567 21.81 -40.49 -8.66
C SER A 567 22.46 -40.10 -7.34
N ILE A 568 21.72 -40.21 -6.25
CA ILE A 568 22.13 -39.76 -4.92
C ILE A 568 22.78 -40.87 -4.10
N GLY A 569 22.49 -42.14 -4.40
CA GLY A 569 22.93 -43.29 -3.60
C GLY A 569 24.44 -43.47 -3.44
N ALA A 570 25.27 -42.85 -4.30
CA ALA A 570 26.74 -42.97 -4.28
C ALA A 570 27.44 -41.78 -3.60
N LEU A 571 26.70 -40.82 -3.05
CA LEU A 571 27.30 -39.65 -2.40
C LEU A 571 27.89 -39.99 -1.03
N ASP A 572 29.05 -39.40 -0.72
CA ASP A 572 29.72 -39.52 0.59
C ASP A 572 29.29 -38.36 1.50
N PRO A 573 28.53 -38.61 2.59
CA PRO A 573 28.05 -37.58 3.52
C PRO A 573 29.13 -36.69 4.14
N ARG A 574 30.39 -37.15 4.20
CA ARG A 574 31.51 -36.37 4.77
C ARG A 574 32.28 -35.58 3.74
N ARG A 575 32.25 -35.99 2.47
CA ARG A 575 33.08 -35.41 1.40
C ARG A 575 32.29 -34.68 0.33
N ASP A 576 30.98 -34.88 0.28
CA ASP A 576 30.10 -34.30 -0.73
C ASP A 576 29.08 -33.35 -0.09
N ALA A 577 28.78 -32.28 -0.82
CA ALA A 577 27.63 -31.41 -0.61
C ALA A 577 26.79 -31.43 -1.89
N LEU A 578 25.49 -31.71 -1.76
CA LEU A 578 24.59 -31.83 -2.90
C LEU A 578 23.94 -30.49 -3.23
N VAL A 579 23.81 -30.16 -4.51
CA VAL A 579 22.93 -29.12 -5.03
C VAL A 579 21.91 -29.79 -5.95
N VAL A 580 20.64 -29.70 -5.60
CA VAL A 580 19.53 -30.02 -6.51
C VAL A 580 19.22 -28.77 -7.31
N GLY A 581 19.39 -28.84 -8.62
CA GLY A 581 19.26 -27.71 -9.53
C GLY A 581 17.83 -27.15 -9.59
N ALA A 582 17.73 -25.91 -10.05
CA ALA A 582 16.46 -25.23 -10.26
C ALA A 582 15.51 -26.04 -11.18
N GLY A 583 14.31 -26.34 -10.70
CA GLY A 583 13.31 -27.15 -11.41
C GLY A 583 13.79 -28.55 -11.79
N SER A 584 14.70 -29.13 -11.00
CA SER A 584 15.29 -30.46 -11.25
C SER A 584 14.64 -31.58 -10.44
N TRP A 585 13.62 -31.31 -9.62
CA TRP A 585 12.87 -32.34 -8.91
C TRP A 585 11.97 -33.12 -9.88
N ASP A 586 12.52 -34.20 -10.45
CA ASP A 586 11.85 -35.10 -11.39
C ASP A 586 11.49 -36.44 -10.74
N ALA A 587 10.89 -37.35 -11.52
CA ALA A 587 10.49 -38.67 -11.04
C ALA A 587 11.68 -39.49 -10.51
N ARG A 588 12.86 -39.36 -11.13
CA ARG A 588 14.06 -40.09 -10.71
C ARG A 588 14.59 -39.59 -9.37
N LEU A 589 14.63 -38.28 -9.15
CA LEU A 589 15.01 -37.75 -7.84
C LEU A 589 13.96 -38.09 -6.78
N ALA A 590 12.68 -38.12 -7.15
CA ALA A 590 11.62 -38.58 -6.27
C ALA A 590 11.84 -40.05 -5.83
N ASP A 591 12.20 -40.94 -6.76
CA ASP A 591 12.56 -42.33 -6.46
C ASP A 591 13.81 -42.42 -5.55
N ASP A 592 14.78 -41.51 -5.73
CA ASP A 592 15.99 -41.40 -4.91
C ASP A 592 15.77 -40.69 -3.55
N SER A 593 14.54 -40.28 -3.19
CA SER A 593 14.26 -39.51 -1.96
C SER A 593 14.72 -40.22 -0.69
N ALA A 594 14.61 -41.55 -0.65
CA ALA A 594 15.11 -42.35 0.48
C ALA A 594 16.64 -42.27 0.60
N ALA A 595 17.36 -42.32 -0.52
CA ALA A 595 18.81 -42.18 -0.56
C ALA A 595 19.25 -40.76 -0.17
N LEU A 596 18.53 -39.73 -0.64
CA LEU A 596 18.75 -38.34 -0.23
C LEU A 596 18.58 -38.17 1.28
N ARG A 597 17.49 -38.71 1.84
CA ARG A 597 17.24 -38.70 3.28
C ARG A 597 18.40 -39.37 4.04
N THR A 598 18.80 -40.58 3.63
CA THR A 598 19.91 -41.31 4.28
C THR A 598 21.24 -40.55 4.18
N PHE A 599 21.52 -39.91 3.04
CA PHE A 599 22.71 -39.08 2.86
C PHE A 599 22.73 -37.93 3.88
N VAL A 600 21.61 -37.22 4.05
CA VAL A 600 21.49 -36.10 5.01
C VAL A 600 21.56 -36.61 6.45
N GLU A 601 20.82 -37.66 6.81
CA GLU A 601 20.81 -38.25 8.15
C GLU A 601 22.22 -38.59 8.65
N ARG A 602 23.13 -38.96 7.74
CA ARG A 602 24.54 -39.32 8.02
C ARG A 602 25.53 -38.16 7.96
N GLY A 603 25.07 -36.91 7.98
CA GLY A 603 25.92 -35.70 7.99
C GLY A 603 26.12 -35.03 6.63
N GLY A 604 25.38 -35.50 5.60
CA GLY A 604 25.34 -34.89 4.29
C GLY A 604 24.65 -33.52 4.33
N ARG A 605 25.13 -32.60 3.49
CA ARG A 605 24.56 -31.26 3.34
C ARG A 605 23.99 -31.10 1.95
N ALA A 606 22.78 -30.56 1.84
CA ALA A 606 22.12 -30.34 0.56
C ALA A 606 21.59 -28.91 0.41
N VAL A 607 21.62 -28.38 -0.81
CA VAL A 607 20.90 -27.18 -1.24
C VAL A 607 19.89 -27.59 -2.30
N ILE A 608 18.61 -27.42 -2.01
CA ILE A 608 17.52 -27.55 -2.97
C ILE A 608 17.17 -26.14 -3.43
N LEU A 609 17.52 -25.83 -4.68
CA LEU A 609 17.12 -24.60 -5.35
C LEU A 609 15.63 -24.64 -5.69
N GLU A 610 15.10 -23.56 -6.26
CA GLU A 610 13.67 -23.38 -6.51
C GLU A 610 13.04 -24.53 -7.32
N GLN A 611 11.89 -25.04 -6.87
CA GLN A 611 11.17 -26.14 -7.51
C GLN A 611 9.70 -25.79 -7.73
N THR A 612 9.08 -26.37 -8.76
CA THR A 612 7.63 -26.33 -8.99
C THR A 612 6.89 -27.43 -8.22
N ALA A 613 7.60 -28.51 -7.86
CA ALA A 613 7.13 -29.61 -7.04
C ALA A 613 8.29 -30.15 -6.20
N LEU A 614 8.01 -30.62 -4.99
CA LEU A 614 9.02 -31.10 -4.05
C LEU A 614 8.38 -32.13 -3.11
N ASP A 615 8.98 -33.32 -2.97
CA ASP A 615 8.66 -34.20 -1.85
C ASP A 615 9.50 -33.82 -0.63
N ALA A 616 8.87 -33.00 0.22
CA ALA A 616 9.43 -32.52 1.48
C ALA A 616 8.78 -33.19 2.70
N ALA A 617 8.05 -34.30 2.54
CA ALA A 617 7.34 -34.94 3.66
C ALA A 617 8.29 -35.41 4.77
N TRP A 618 9.50 -35.83 4.40
CA TRP A 618 10.55 -36.25 5.33
C TRP A 618 11.30 -35.08 6.01
N LEU A 619 11.16 -33.86 5.49
CA LEU A 619 11.80 -32.68 6.08
C LEU A 619 11.01 -32.17 7.29
N PRO A 620 11.68 -31.84 8.42
CA PRO A 620 11.03 -31.23 9.57
C PRO A 620 10.30 -29.94 9.19
N GLY A 621 9.19 -29.66 9.89
CA GLY A 621 8.32 -28.51 9.63
C GLY A 621 7.36 -28.71 8.45
N GLY A 622 7.59 -29.71 7.59
CA GLY A 622 6.76 -30.04 6.43
C GLY A 622 6.63 -28.84 5.48
N LEU A 623 7.51 -28.75 4.49
CA LEU A 623 7.51 -27.64 3.54
C LEU A 623 6.63 -27.94 2.34
N ARG A 624 5.82 -26.99 1.91
CA ARG A 624 4.98 -27.10 0.70
C ARG A 624 5.26 -25.94 -0.25
N VAL A 625 5.56 -26.26 -1.50
CA VAL A 625 5.68 -25.26 -2.59
C VAL A 625 4.33 -24.57 -2.81
N GLN A 626 4.35 -23.25 -2.89
CA GLN A 626 3.16 -22.45 -3.20
C GLN A 626 2.97 -22.28 -4.69
N THR A 627 1.70 -22.22 -5.11
CA THR A 627 1.29 -22.11 -6.52
C THR A 627 0.37 -20.93 -6.80
N SER A 628 -0.20 -20.32 -5.76
CA SER A 628 -1.08 -19.17 -5.88
C SER A 628 -0.32 -17.93 -6.33
N ALA A 629 -0.81 -17.23 -7.34
CA ALA A 629 -0.17 -16.02 -7.84
C ALA A 629 -0.50 -14.78 -6.97
N LEU A 630 0.52 -14.00 -6.63
CA LEU A 630 0.40 -12.72 -5.90
C LEU A 630 -0.33 -11.65 -6.72
N ASP A 631 -0.01 -11.53 -8.02
CA ASP A 631 -0.62 -10.53 -8.88
C ASP A 631 -1.89 -11.06 -9.55
N HIS A 632 -3.02 -10.45 -9.19
CA HIS A 632 -4.33 -10.86 -9.71
C HIS A 632 -5.27 -9.65 -9.89
N PRO A 633 -6.16 -9.65 -10.90
CA PRO A 633 -7.21 -8.62 -11.05
C PRO A 633 -8.29 -8.63 -9.95
N LEU A 634 -8.32 -9.63 -9.07
CA LEU A 634 -9.31 -9.73 -7.98
C LEU A 634 -8.90 -8.85 -6.81
N VAL A 635 -9.88 -8.34 -6.05
CA VAL A 635 -9.62 -7.50 -4.86
C VAL A 635 -9.01 -8.33 -3.72
N PHE A 636 -9.35 -9.61 -3.65
CA PHE A 636 -8.83 -10.54 -2.65
C PHE A 636 -8.54 -11.89 -3.32
N PRO A 637 -7.37 -12.08 -3.93
CA PRO A 637 -6.99 -13.42 -4.37
C PRO A 637 -6.84 -14.31 -3.13
N GLY A 638 -7.56 -15.42 -3.11
CA GLY A 638 -7.39 -16.44 -2.07
C GLY A 638 -6.06 -17.19 -2.24
N GLY A 639 -5.77 -18.10 -1.30
CA GLY A 639 -4.67 -19.05 -1.45
C GLY A 639 -3.30 -18.55 -0.99
N ARG A 640 -3.25 -17.72 0.06
CA ARG A 640 -2.00 -17.35 0.75
C ARG A 640 -1.36 -18.54 1.49
N PRO A 641 -0.03 -18.50 1.74
CA PRO A 641 0.91 -17.53 1.18
C PRO A 641 1.07 -17.68 -0.33
N PHE A 642 1.38 -16.59 -1.02
CA PHE A 642 1.55 -16.57 -2.48
C PHE A 642 2.90 -17.14 -2.91
N ALA A 643 3.00 -17.60 -4.16
CA ALA A 643 4.23 -18.16 -4.71
C ALA A 643 5.33 -17.11 -4.90
N GLN A 644 4.95 -15.90 -5.33
CA GLN A 644 5.89 -14.80 -5.57
C GLN A 644 6.06 -13.91 -4.33
N GLY A 645 7.31 -13.50 -4.06
CA GLY A 645 7.65 -12.58 -2.98
C GLY A 645 8.51 -11.42 -3.50
N MET A 646 8.07 -10.17 -3.25
CA MET A 646 8.78 -8.94 -3.66
C MET A 646 9.80 -8.46 -2.64
N ALA A 647 9.37 -8.37 -1.38
CA ALA A 647 10.14 -7.87 -0.26
C ALA A 647 10.45 -9.06 0.63
N ILE A 648 11.64 -9.64 0.46
CA ILE A 648 12.06 -10.78 1.27
C ILE A 648 12.76 -10.26 2.53
N ASN A 649 12.41 -10.85 3.66
CA ASN A 649 12.85 -10.46 4.98
C ASN A 649 13.85 -11.50 5.51
N PRO A 650 15.16 -11.18 5.56
CA PRO A 650 16.12 -12.03 6.25
C PRO A 650 15.87 -11.99 7.76
N GLU A 651 15.52 -13.12 8.34
CA GLU A 651 15.28 -13.31 9.77
C GLU A 651 16.58 -13.55 10.54
N ARG A 652 17.63 -13.98 9.82
CA ARG A 652 18.99 -14.12 10.34
C ARG A 652 19.96 -13.35 9.45
N PRO A 653 19.94 -12.01 9.43
CA PRO A 653 20.72 -11.21 8.48
C PRO A 653 22.24 -11.38 8.58
N ALA A 654 22.75 -11.87 9.72
CA ALA A 654 24.17 -12.20 9.91
C ALA A 654 24.53 -13.64 9.49
N HIS A 655 23.57 -14.42 8.97
CA HIS A 655 23.83 -15.77 8.49
C HIS A 655 24.74 -15.73 7.24
N PRO A 656 25.73 -16.62 7.11
CA PRO A 656 26.72 -16.58 6.02
C PRO A 656 26.13 -16.54 4.60
N VAL A 657 24.92 -17.08 4.43
CA VAL A 657 24.20 -17.03 3.14
C VAL A 657 23.90 -15.60 2.67
N PHE A 658 23.84 -14.64 3.59
CA PHE A 658 23.59 -13.22 3.33
C PHE A 658 24.86 -12.36 3.33
N ASP A 659 26.06 -12.95 3.44
CA ASP A 659 27.30 -12.19 3.52
C ASP A 659 27.52 -11.26 2.30
N GLY A 660 27.71 -9.97 2.59
CA GLY A 660 27.85 -8.92 1.59
C GLY A 660 26.53 -8.41 1.02
N LEU A 661 25.38 -8.87 1.52
CA LEU A 661 24.05 -8.48 1.05
C LEU A 661 23.25 -7.84 2.17
N SER A 662 22.87 -6.58 2.00
CA SER A 662 21.96 -5.91 2.92
C SER A 662 20.50 -6.32 2.65
N ARG A 663 19.61 -6.11 3.64
CA ARG A 663 18.16 -6.33 3.50
C ARG A 663 17.57 -5.67 2.25
N ASP A 664 18.03 -4.47 1.92
CA ASP A 664 17.58 -3.71 0.74
C ASP A 664 17.95 -4.35 -0.61
N ARG A 665 18.80 -5.39 -0.62
CA ARG A 665 19.11 -6.19 -1.82
C ARG A 665 18.09 -7.28 -2.07
N PHE A 666 17.22 -7.55 -1.11
CA PHE A 666 16.14 -8.52 -1.21
C PHE A 666 14.77 -7.89 -1.52
N PHE A 667 14.80 -6.68 -2.09
CA PHE A 667 13.63 -5.98 -2.62
C PHE A 667 13.78 -5.81 -4.13
N LEU A 668 12.98 -6.56 -4.90
CA LEU A 668 13.01 -6.61 -6.38
C LEU A 668 14.39 -6.93 -6.99
N TRP A 669 14.42 -7.87 -7.92
CA TRP A 669 15.60 -8.26 -8.69
C TRP A 669 15.45 -7.91 -10.16
N SER A 670 16.56 -7.94 -10.88
CA SER A 670 16.60 -7.63 -12.31
C SER A 670 15.82 -8.65 -13.12
N ASP A 671 14.89 -8.15 -13.94
CA ASP A 671 14.12 -8.93 -14.91
C ASP A 671 15.05 -9.59 -15.91
N HIS A 672 14.80 -10.87 -16.16
CA HIS A 672 15.58 -11.69 -17.09
C HIS A 672 14.79 -12.03 -18.36
N THR A 673 13.56 -11.52 -18.50
CA THR A 673 12.67 -11.83 -19.62
C THR A 673 12.66 -10.75 -20.70
N GLY A 674 13.25 -9.58 -20.42
CA GLY A 674 13.22 -8.41 -21.29
C GLY A 674 11.82 -7.81 -21.37
N TRP A 675 11.05 -7.88 -20.29
CA TRP A 675 9.68 -7.39 -20.25
C TRP A 675 9.64 -5.86 -20.37
N ASP A 676 8.59 -5.36 -21.03
CA ASP A 676 8.23 -3.96 -21.01
C ASP A 676 6.70 -3.83 -20.87
N GLU A 677 6.25 -2.64 -20.51
CA GLU A 677 4.83 -2.35 -20.23
C GLU A 677 3.87 -2.63 -21.39
N SER A 678 4.37 -2.87 -22.60
CA SER A 678 3.56 -3.27 -23.75
C SER A 678 3.14 -4.72 -23.76
N LYS A 679 3.87 -5.56 -23.05
CA LYS A 679 3.69 -7.01 -23.06
C LYS A 679 2.62 -7.44 -22.04
N PRO A 680 1.87 -8.51 -22.32
CA PRO A 680 0.98 -9.11 -21.33
C PRO A 680 1.77 -9.63 -20.12
N GLY A 681 1.06 -9.94 -19.04
CA GLY A 681 1.67 -10.40 -17.80
C GLY A 681 2.49 -9.30 -17.09
N PHE A 682 3.49 -9.73 -16.33
CA PHE A 682 4.29 -8.93 -15.42
C PHE A 682 5.79 -9.23 -15.61
N PRO A 683 6.69 -8.28 -15.28
CA PRO A 683 8.12 -8.53 -15.34
C PRO A 683 8.55 -9.56 -14.30
N ALA A 684 9.58 -10.36 -14.60
CA ALA A 684 10.10 -11.39 -13.69
C ALA A 684 11.08 -10.77 -12.69
N VAL A 685 10.58 -9.94 -11.78
CA VAL A 685 11.38 -9.13 -10.84
C VAL A 685 11.32 -9.63 -9.40
N TYR A 686 10.59 -10.70 -9.13
CA TYR A 686 10.49 -11.26 -7.79
C TYR A 686 11.77 -12.02 -7.42
N PRO A 687 12.41 -11.72 -6.27
CA PRO A 687 13.48 -12.56 -5.75
C PRO A 687 13.03 -14.01 -5.51
N VAL A 688 11.78 -14.22 -5.10
CA VAL A 688 11.16 -15.54 -4.88
C VAL A 688 10.03 -15.75 -5.87
N THR A 689 10.03 -16.88 -6.57
CA THR A 689 8.98 -17.24 -7.55
C THR A 689 8.15 -18.45 -7.12
N HIS A 690 8.77 -19.41 -6.42
CA HIS A 690 8.13 -20.61 -5.91
C HIS A 690 8.44 -20.75 -4.41
N GLY A 691 7.94 -19.82 -3.60
CA GLY A 691 8.17 -19.88 -2.16
C GLY A 691 7.40 -21.01 -1.48
N LEU A 692 7.62 -21.14 -0.17
CA LEU A 692 7.25 -22.31 0.62
C LEU A 692 6.27 -21.93 1.72
N ALA A 693 5.50 -22.90 2.24
CA ALA A 693 4.79 -22.76 3.50
C ALA A 693 5.14 -23.91 4.45
N VAL A 694 5.19 -23.59 5.74
CA VAL A 694 5.31 -24.57 6.82
C VAL A 694 3.94 -25.21 7.06
N THR A 695 3.91 -26.53 7.19
CA THR A 695 2.67 -27.31 7.40
C THR A 695 2.63 -27.99 8.78
N ARG A 696 3.78 -28.14 9.43
CA ARG A 696 3.94 -28.73 10.78
C ARG A 696 4.73 -27.81 11.70
N PRO A 697 4.18 -26.63 12.09
CA PRO A 697 4.90 -25.64 12.91
C PRO A 697 5.42 -26.18 14.26
N ALA A 698 4.81 -27.25 14.79
CA ALA A 698 5.29 -27.91 16.01
C ALA A 698 6.73 -28.49 15.90
N GLU A 699 7.26 -28.64 14.68
CA GLU A 699 8.60 -29.18 14.42
C GLU A 699 9.66 -28.13 14.12
N LEU A 700 9.33 -26.84 14.24
CA LEU A 700 10.25 -25.74 13.92
C LEU A 700 11.51 -25.72 14.79
N GLY A 701 11.55 -26.44 15.92
CA GLY A 701 12.79 -26.65 16.67
C GLY A 701 13.92 -27.33 15.88
N ARG A 702 13.60 -27.94 14.72
CA ARG A 702 14.56 -28.54 13.77
C ARG A 702 14.59 -27.81 12.43
N VAL A 703 14.11 -26.58 12.37
CA VAL A 703 14.05 -25.75 11.16
C VAL A 703 14.56 -24.35 11.48
N ALA A 704 15.60 -23.92 10.78
CA ALA A 704 15.99 -22.52 10.78
C ALA A 704 15.26 -21.80 9.64
N LEU A 705 14.28 -20.97 9.96
CA LEU A 705 13.74 -20.01 9.00
C LEU A 705 14.78 -18.88 8.83
N LEU A 706 15.37 -18.78 7.65
CA LEU A 706 16.44 -17.83 7.35
C LEU A 706 15.91 -16.57 6.67
N ALA A 707 14.87 -16.73 5.83
CA ALA A 707 14.15 -15.63 5.24
C ALA A 707 12.69 -15.99 4.95
N ASP A 708 11.81 -15.03 5.12
CA ASP A 708 10.36 -15.12 4.90
C ASP A 708 9.83 -13.90 4.14
N TYR A 709 8.56 -13.96 3.75
CA TYR A 709 7.88 -12.94 2.96
C TYR A 709 6.36 -13.08 3.09
N ASP A 710 5.64 -12.20 2.39
CA ASP A 710 4.18 -12.14 2.36
C ASP A 710 3.59 -11.57 3.67
N HIS A 711 2.29 -11.31 3.64
CA HIS A 711 1.51 -10.85 4.78
C HIS A 711 1.73 -11.75 5.99
N GLY A 712 2.03 -11.14 7.14
CA GLY A 712 2.27 -11.88 8.37
C GLY A 712 3.49 -12.80 8.37
N LEU A 713 4.37 -12.69 7.36
CA LEU A 713 5.50 -13.60 7.13
C LEU A 713 5.06 -15.07 6.98
N GLU A 714 3.91 -15.29 6.33
CA GLU A 714 3.36 -16.63 6.09
C GLU A 714 4.21 -17.44 5.10
N GLY A 715 4.83 -16.77 4.13
CA GLY A 715 5.66 -17.38 3.09
C GLY A 715 7.11 -17.54 3.54
N VAL A 716 7.71 -18.68 3.23
CA VAL A 716 9.13 -18.97 3.52
C VAL A 716 9.92 -18.90 2.23
N ALA A 717 10.92 -18.01 2.19
CA ALA A 717 11.82 -17.84 1.07
C ALA A 717 13.03 -18.76 1.14
N LEU A 718 13.57 -18.96 2.36
CA LEU A 718 14.69 -19.83 2.64
C LEU A 718 14.56 -20.46 4.02
N ALA A 719 14.63 -21.78 4.07
CA ALA A 719 14.71 -22.54 5.31
C ALA A 719 15.85 -23.54 5.28
N GLU A 720 16.44 -23.80 6.44
CA GLU A 720 17.34 -24.92 6.65
C GLU A 720 16.67 -25.95 7.56
N CYS A 721 16.52 -27.17 7.06
CA CYS A 721 15.90 -28.31 7.74
C CYS A 721 16.99 -29.26 8.26
N PHE A 722 16.95 -29.60 9.54
CA PHE A 722 17.97 -30.42 10.20
C PHE A 722 17.48 -31.86 10.37
N VAL A 723 18.23 -32.83 9.83
CA VAL A 723 17.84 -34.24 9.81
C VAL A 723 19.06 -35.11 10.14
N GLY A 724 19.01 -35.82 11.27
CA GLY A 724 20.17 -36.54 11.79
C GLY A 724 21.35 -35.58 12.03
N ASP A 725 22.52 -35.94 11.51
CA ASP A 725 23.75 -35.14 11.65
C ASP A 725 23.92 -34.09 10.52
N GLY A 726 23.01 -34.06 9.55
CA GLY A 726 23.09 -33.19 8.37
C GLY A 726 21.94 -32.21 8.26
N SER A 727 21.92 -31.47 7.15
CA SER A 727 20.88 -30.48 6.88
C SER A 727 20.61 -30.25 5.40
N VAL A 728 19.44 -29.66 5.13
CA VAL A 728 18.96 -29.32 3.79
C VAL A 728 18.52 -27.86 3.79
N LEU A 729 19.20 -27.03 3.01
CA LEU A 729 18.71 -25.71 2.63
C LEU A 729 17.66 -25.87 1.53
N VAL A 730 16.46 -25.35 1.72
CA VAL A 730 15.40 -25.30 0.71
C VAL A 730 15.12 -23.84 0.38
N SER A 731 15.31 -23.48 -0.88
CA SER A 731 15.23 -22.11 -1.39
C SER A 731 14.08 -21.96 -2.39
N GLY A 732 13.26 -20.93 -2.21
CA GLY A 732 12.27 -20.48 -3.22
C GLY A 732 12.79 -19.39 -4.16
N PHE A 733 14.05 -18.97 -4.00
CA PHE A 733 14.64 -17.86 -4.76
C PHE A 733 14.89 -18.21 -6.23
N ASP A 734 14.52 -17.31 -7.12
CA ASP A 734 14.70 -17.43 -8.57
C ASP A 734 16.11 -16.95 -8.97
N VAL A 735 17.14 -17.75 -8.67
CA VAL A 735 18.56 -17.34 -8.83
C VAL A 735 19.15 -17.72 -10.17
N VAL A 736 18.87 -18.93 -10.67
CA VAL A 736 19.56 -19.49 -11.84
C VAL A 736 19.35 -18.65 -13.12
N PRO A 737 18.12 -18.18 -13.43
CA PRO A 737 17.90 -17.35 -14.63
C PRO A 737 18.59 -15.97 -14.60
N ARG A 738 19.05 -15.52 -13.43
CA ARG A 738 19.66 -14.19 -13.22
C ARG A 738 21.18 -14.22 -13.24
N VAL A 739 21.80 -15.38 -13.38
CA VAL A 739 23.25 -15.48 -13.28
C VAL A 739 23.97 -14.64 -14.34
N GLY A 740 24.94 -13.84 -13.88
CA GLY A 740 25.70 -12.90 -14.72
C GLY A 740 24.94 -11.62 -15.12
N ARG A 741 23.70 -11.46 -14.65
CA ARG A 741 22.86 -10.28 -14.89
C ARG A 741 22.61 -9.49 -13.60
N ASP A 742 22.15 -10.18 -12.56
CA ASP A 742 21.87 -9.59 -11.26
C ASP A 742 23.00 -9.92 -10.25
N PRO A 743 23.82 -8.93 -9.83
CA PRO A 743 24.92 -9.17 -8.92
C PRO A 743 24.49 -9.65 -7.52
N VAL A 744 23.26 -9.37 -7.10
CA VAL A 744 22.72 -9.83 -5.82
C VAL A 744 22.43 -11.32 -5.89
N ALA A 745 21.73 -11.75 -6.95
CA ALA A 745 21.44 -13.18 -7.17
C ALA A 745 22.73 -14.00 -7.30
N ASP A 746 23.74 -13.47 -8.00
CA ASP A 746 25.06 -14.09 -8.16
C ASP A 746 25.76 -14.30 -6.80
N ARG A 747 25.85 -13.25 -5.98
CA ARG A 747 26.47 -13.34 -4.64
C ARG A 747 25.68 -14.30 -3.74
N PHE A 748 24.35 -14.24 -3.77
CA PHE A 748 23.50 -15.09 -2.94
C PHE A 748 23.64 -16.58 -3.30
N LEU A 749 23.58 -16.95 -4.58
CA LEU A 749 23.78 -18.34 -5.03
C LEU A 749 25.17 -18.86 -4.64
N ARG A 750 26.21 -18.02 -4.79
CA ARG A 750 27.57 -18.36 -4.35
C ARG A 750 27.59 -18.63 -2.84
N ASN A 751 27.02 -17.75 -2.02
CA ASN A 751 27.01 -17.91 -0.57
C ASN A 751 26.27 -19.19 -0.14
N LEU A 752 25.13 -19.52 -0.77
CA LEU A 752 24.38 -20.76 -0.49
C LEU A 752 25.25 -22.01 -0.69
N VAL A 753 25.91 -22.12 -1.85
CA VAL A 753 26.74 -23.29 -2.17
C VAL A 753 27.99 -23.33 -1.29
N ARG A 754 28.60 -22.17 -1.01
CA ARG A 754 29.77 -22.08 -0.13
C ARG A 754 29.46 -22.48 1.31
N TYR A 755 28.32 -22.05 1.85
CA TYR A 755 27.89 -22.45 3.18
C TYR A 755 27.68 -23.97 3.25
N ALA A 756 26.94 -24.55 2.31
CA ALA A 756 26.70 -25.99 2.28
C ALA A 756 27.98 -26.84 2.07
N ALA A 757 28.93 -26.36 1.27
CA ALA A 757 30.17 -27.06 0.96
C ALA A 757 31.38 -26.66 1.83
N GLY A 758 31.19 -25.72 2.77
CA GLY A 758 32.23 -25.24 3.69
C GLY A 758 32.24 -25.98 5.03
N ASP A 759 33.08 -25.51 5.95
CA ASP A 759 33.23 -26.07 7.31
C ASP A 759 32.48 -25.27 8.39
N LEU A 760 31.70 -24.25 7.99
CA LEU A 760 30.90 -23.49 8.94
C LEU A 760 29.92 -24.42 9.68
N PRO A 761 29.63 -24.13 10.96
CA PRO A 761 28.64 -24.86 11.73
C PRO A 761 27.23 -24.55 11.19
N HIS A 762 26.40 -25.59 11.13
CA HIS A 762 25.00 -25.48 10.76
C HIS A 762 24.18 -25.65 12.03
N GLU A 763 23.52 -24.58 12.48
CA GLU A 763 22.83 -24.55 13.78
C GLU A 763 21.33 -24.26 13.60
N PRO A 764 20.43 -25.11 14.14
CA PRO A 764 18.99 -24.88 14.02
C PRO A 764 18.55 -23.66 14.80
N GLN A 765 19.21 -23.35 15.90
CA GLN A 765 18.84 -22.29 16.83
C GLN A 765 19.96 -21.26 16.91
N VAL A 766 19.59 -19.98 16.94
CA VAL A 766 20.54 -18.89 17.16
C VAL A 766 20.64 -18.63 18.66
N ARG A 767 21.86 -18.35 19.11
CA ARG A 767 22.10 -17.85 20.45
C ARG A 767 21.46 -16.47 20.64
N VAL A 768 20.55 -16.35 21.59
CA VAL A 768 19.89 -15.08 21.93
C VAL A 768 20.75 -14.24 22.86
N ALA A 769 20.42 -12.95 22.97
CA ALA A 769 21.02 -12.08 23.97
C ALA A 769 20.61 -12.53 25.40
N PRO A 770 21.31 -12.07 26.46
CA PRO A 770 20.90 -12.33 27.85
C PRO A 770 19.48 -11.90 28.21
N THR A 771 18.88 -11.04 27.39
CA THR A 771 17.50 -10.61 27.53
C THR A 771 16.85 -10.52 26.17
N VAL A 772 15.65 -11.10 26.06
CA VAL A 772 14.74 -10.93 24.92
C VAL A 772 13.63 -9.99 25.35
N THR A 773 13.50 -8.86 24.69
CA THR A 773 12.40 -7.91 24.91
C THR A 773 11.30 -8.20 23.88
N TRP A 774 10.21 -8.82 24.32
CA TRP A 774 9.14 -9.20 23.43
C TRP A 774 8.48 -7.97 22.78
N GLY A 775 8.26 -8.02 21.48
CA GLY A 775 7.82 -6.91 20.65
C GLY A 775 8.94 -5.97 20.16
N ASP A 776 10.20 -6.20 20.56
CA ASP A 776 11.38 -5.58 19.95
C ASP A 776 12.05 -6.57 19.01
N TYR A 777 11.91 -6.35 17.70
CA TYR A 777 12.36 -7.28 16.67
C TYR A 777 13.85 -7.58 16.70
N ALA A 778 14.69 -6.62 17.10
CA ALA A 778 16.13 -6.83 17.15
C ALA A 778 16.55 -7.78 18.28
N SER A 779 15.89 -7.68 19.44
CA SER A 779 16.13 -8.58 20.58
C SER A 779 15.52 -9.97 20.37
N GLU A 780 14.42 -10.06 19.61
CA GLU A 780 13.76 -11.31 19.22
C GLU A 780 14.53 -12.07 18.12
N ARG A 781 15.69 -11.58 17.67
CA ARG A 781 16.48 -12.23 16.62
C ARG A 781 16.71 -13.72 16.91
N GLY A 782 16.34 -14.56 15.96
CA GLY A 782 16.45 -16.02 16.10
C GLY A 782 15.26 -16.70 16.80
N ALA A 783 14.37 -15.94 17.45
CA ALA A 783 13.05 -16.44 17.82
C ALA A 783 12.13 -16.32 16.61
N VAL A 784 11.76 -17.45 16.02
CA VAL A 784 10.67 -17.48 15.04
C VAL A 784 9.40 -17.04 15.76
N VAL A 785 8.80 -15.92 15.33
CA VAL A 785 7.60 -15.30 15.93
C VAL A 785 6.51 -15.11 14.87
N GLY A 786 5.27 -14.79 15.27
CA GLY A 786 4.14 -14.65 14.35
C GLY A 786 3.29 -15.93 14.26
N ILE A 787 2.60 -16.14 13.12
CA ILE A 787 1.63 -17.24 12.94
C ILE A 787 2.25 -18.60 13.27
N GLN A 788 3.46 -18.85 12.78
CA GLN A 788 4.14 -20.12 12.92
C GLN A 788 4.50 -20.46 14.38
N SER A 789 4.73 -19.43 15.19
CA SER A 789 5.00 -19.56 16.63
C SER A 789 3.74 -19.56 17.49
N GLY A 790 2.62 -18.99 17.01
CA GLY A 790 1.45 -18.68 17.84
C GLY A 790 1.61 -17.44 18.73
N LEU A 791 2.77 -16.76 18.73
CA LEU A 791 2.97 -15.48 19.41
C LEU A 791 2.50 -14.32 18.53
N LEU A 792 1.46 -13.62 18.98
CA LEU A 792 0.94 -12.44 18.30
C LEU A 792 1.59 -11.17 18.86
N LEU A 793 1.94 -10.20 18.01
CA LEU A 793 2.40 -8.89 18.45
C LEU A 793 1.31 -8.20 19.28
N ASN A 794 1.66 -7.72 20.47
CA ASN A 794 0.77 -6.88 21.26
C ASN A 794 0.94 -5.42 20.81
N THR A 795 -0.11 -4.82 20.28
CA THR A 795 -0.10 -3.45 19.80
C THR A 795 -0.80 -2.54 20.79
N VAL A 796 -0.18 -1.44 21.20
CA VAL A 796 -0.72 -0.51 22.19
C VAL A 796 -0.82 0.91 21.63
N PRO A 797 -1.92 1.64 21.88
CA PRO A 797 -2.04 3.05 21.51
C PRO A 797 -1.19 3.94 22.43
N VAL A 798 -0.40 4.83 21.82
CA VAL A 798 0.24 5.97 22.45
C VAL A 798 -0.65 7.18 22.21
N VAL A 799 -1.51 7.49 23.17
CA VAL A 799 -2.45 8.62 23.10
C VAL A 799 -1.78 9.86 23.70
N PRO A 800 -1.65 10.97 22.95
CA PRO A 800 -1.20 12.24 23.52
C PRO A 800 -2.06 12.64 24.73
N ARG A 801 -1.45 13.22 25.77
CA ARG A 801 -2.13 13.57 27.02
C ARG A 801 -3.39 14.40 26.78
N GLU A 802 -3.31 15.34 25.83
CA GLU A 802 -4.39 16.26 25.47
C GLU A 802 -5.60 15.56 24.83
N LEU A 803 -5.41 14.35 24.30
CA LEU A 803 -6.45 13.54 23.64
C LEU A 803 -6.94 12.38 24.51
N GLY A 804 -6.42 12.23 25.74
CA GLY A 804 -6.69 11.09 26.61
C GLY A 804 -8.17 10.96 27.04
N GLU A 805 -8.82 12.09 27.34
CA GLU A 805 -10.25 12.12 27.68
C GLU A 805 -11.13 11.81 26.47
N GLN A 806 -10.76 12.31 25.30
CA GLN A 806 -11.49 12.07 24.05
C GLN A 806 -11.36 10.61 23.59
N TYR A 807 -10.20 10.00 23.81
CA TYR A 807 -9.89 8.65 23.35
C TYR A 807 -9.30 7.79 24.47
N PRO A 808 -10.12 7.42 25.47
CA PRO A 808 -9.68 6.55 26.55
C PRO A 808 -9.23 5.20 26.01
N VAL A 809 -8.18 4.65 26.61
CA VAL A 809 -7.66 3.33 26.24
C VAL A 809 -8.50 2.24 26.89
N HIS A 810 -9.00 1.31 26.08
CA HIS A 810 -9.71 0.12 26.55
C HIS A 810 -9.10 -1.15 25.93
N VAL A 811 -9.27 -2.25 26.64
CA VAL A 811 -8.81 -3.59 26.23
C VAL A 811 -10.02 -4.49 26.09
N ASP A 812 -10.18 -5.13 24.94
CA ASP A 812 -11.33 -6.01 24.69
C ASP A 812 -11.17 -7.40 25.34
N SER A 813 -12.15 -8.28 25.13
CA SER A 813 -12.16 -9.63 25.70
C SER A 813 -11.06 -10.55 25.15
N LEU A 814 -10.48 -10.23 23.99
CA LEU A 814 -9.36 -10.93 23.38
C LEU A 814 -8.00 -10.27 23.68
N GLY A 815 -8.00 -9.13 24.35
CA GLY A 815 -6.79 -8.41 24.75
C GLY A 815 -6.29 -7.39 23.72
N PHE A 816 -7.08 -7.03 22.72
CA PHE A 816 -6.72 -5.95 21.80
C PHE A 816 -6.96 -4.59 22.46
N TRP A 817 -5.96 -3.70 22.34
CA TRP A 817 -6.00 -2.37 22.92
C TRP A 817 -6.50 -1.37 21.89
N PHE A 818 -7.38 -0.48 22.28
CA PHE A 818 -7.94 0.56 21.42
C PHE A 818 -7.99 1.89 22.17
N ALA A 819 -7.66 2.98 21.48
CA ALA A 819 -8.01 4.33 21.92
C ALA A 819 -9.43 4.63 21.43
N GLY A 820 -10.37 4.98 22.29
CA GLY A 820 -11.74 5.33 21.92
C GLY A 820 -12.66 4.13 21.61
N SER A 821 -12.84 3.75 20.34
CA SER A 821 -13.73 2.66 19.91
C SER A 821 -12.98 1.59 19.14
N SER A 822 -13.49 0.36 19.14
CA SER A 822 -13.02 -0.71 18.26
C SER A 822 -13.54 -0.52 16.83
N GLY A 823 -12.74 -0.95 15.84
CA GLY A 823 -13.12 -0.91 14.43
C GLY A 823 -12.90 0.45 13.73
N GLY A 824 -12.77 0.37 12.40
CA GLY A 824 -12.43 1.51 11.54
C GLY A 824 -10.92 1.70 11.40
N TRP A 825 -10.51 2.14 10.20
CA TRP A 825 -9.16 2.66 9.96
C TRP A 825 -8.94 3.74 11.02
N ASN A 826 -7.97 3.59 11.92
CA ASN A 826 -7.75 4.59 12.96
C ASN A 826 -7.13 5.84 12.31
N THR A 827 -7.99 6.59 11.64
CA THR A 827 -7.76 7.82 10.86
C THR A 827 -7.38 8.99 11.73
N ARG A 828 -7.16 8.76 13.04
CA ARG A 828 -6.68 9.71 14.02
C ARG A 828 -5.17 9.82 13.83
N PRO A 829 -4.70 10.70 12.93
CA PRO A 829 -3.33 10.66 12.47
C PRO A 829 -2.36 11.01 13.60
N ALA A 830 -2.87 11.56 14.71
CA ALA A 830 -2.16 11.91 15.93
C ALA A 830 -1.89 10.73 16.90
N ILE A 831 -2.56 9.58 16.76
CA ILE A 831 -2.39 8.45 17.68
C ILE A 831 -1.52 7.38 17.02
N GLN A 832 -0.38 7.09 17.64
CA GLN A 832 0.54 6.03 17.19
C GLN A 832 0.23 4.73 17.92
N TYR A 833 0.07 3.62 17.20
CA TYR A 833 0.09 2.28 17.78
C TYR A 833 1.47 1.67 17.57
N VAL A 834 2.01 1.08 18.64
CA VAL A 834 3.36 0.50 18.65
C VAL A 834 3.33 -0.93 19.16
N GLY A 835 4.28 -1.74 18.69
CA GLY A 835 4.54 -3.06 19.24
C GLY A 835 5.05 -2.96 20.67
N ARG A 836 4.47 -3.72 21.59
CA ARG A 836 4.82 -3.70 23.01
C ARG A 836 4.48 -5.04 23.67
N GLY A 837 5.34 -6.04 23.51
CA GLY A 837 5.14 -7.40 24.01
C GLY A 837 4.62 -8.39 22.96
N ARG A 838 4.60 -9.66 23.33
CA ARG A 838 3.97 -10.76 22.56
C ARG A 838 2.90 -11.44 23.39
N ARG A 839 1.85 -11.96 22.76
CA ARG A 839 0.75 -12.68 23.42
C ARG A 839 0.77 -14.15 23.00
N PRO A 840 0.68 -15.12 23.93
CA PRO A 840 0.40 -16.51 23.59
C PRO A 840 -1.03 -16.60 23.06
N PHE A 841 -1.18 -16.48 21.75
CA PHE A 841 -2.48 -16.22 21.11
C PHE A 841 -2.94 -17.38 20.21
N GLY A 842 -1.98 -18.16 19.72
CA GLY A 842 -2.17 -19.25 18.77
C GLY A 842 -3.17 -20.32 19.20
N PRO A 843 -3.69 -21.08 18.23
CA PRO A 843 -3.54 -20.87 16.79
C PRO A 843 -4.38 -19.68 16.29
N TYR A 844 -3.86 -18.94 15.30
CA TYR A 844 -4.57 -17.86 14.60
C TYR A 844 -4.08 -17.75 13.16
N GLY A 845 -4.87 -17.09 12.30
CA GLY A 845 -4.46 -16.68 10.96
C GLY A 845 -4.89 -15.23 10.69
N PHE A 846 -4.82 -14.82 9.44
CA PHE A 846 -5.33 -13.52 8.99
C PHE A 846 -6.45 -13.70 7.96
N THR A 847 -7.45 -12.82 8.03
CA THR A 847 -8.43 -12.65 6.93
C THR A 847 -7.72 -12.16 5.66
N SER A 848 -8.36 -12.24 4.48
CA SER A 848 -7.80 -11.64 3.25
C SER A 848 -7.57 -10.13 3.35
N GLY A 849 -8.21 -9.46 4.31
CA GLY A 849 -7.95 -8.07 4.64
C GLY A 849 -6.92 -7.87 5.75
N GLY A 850 -6.25 -8.91 6.24
CA GLY A 850 -5.16 -8.77 7.23
C GLY A 850 -5.56 -8.70 8.70
N SER A 851 -6.86 -8.58 9.04
CA SER A 851 -7.31 -8.69 10.44
C SER A 851 -7.10 -10.10 11.00
N VAL A 852 -6.86 -10.21 12.31
CA VAL A 852 -6.62 -11.48 13.01
C VAL A 852 -7.87 -12.34 12.96
N GLN A 853 -7.70 -13.63 12.70
CA GLN A 853 -8.78 -14.60 12.60
C GLN A 853 -8.53 -15.80 13.52
N LEU A 854 -9.53 -16.11 14.34
CA LEU A 854 -9.58 -17.29 15.19
C LEU A 854 -10.56 -18.34 14.63
N ALA A 855 -10.41 -19.58 15.08
CA ALA A 855 -11.44 -20.62 14.89
C ALA A 855 -12.76 -20.20 15.57
N LYS A 856 -13.90 -20.65 15.03
CA LYS A 856 -15.24 -20.22 15.44
C LYS A 856 -15.55 -20.47 16.92
N ASP A 857 -14.91 -21.46 17.51
CA ASP A 857 -15.06 -21.97 18.88
C ASP A 857 -13.80 -21.76 19.73
N ALA A 858 -12.89 -20.88 19.29
CA ALA A 858 -11.69 -20.57 20.05
C ALA A 858 -12.06 -20.00 21.44
N GLY A 859 -11.61 -20.69 22.50
CA GLY A 859 -11.81 -20.26 23.88
C GLY A 859 -10.95 -19.04 24.26
N PRO A 860 -10.83 -18.71 25.55
CA PRO A 860 -9.99 -17.60 26.01
C PRO A 860 -8.50 -17.94 26.07
N LEU A 861 -8.12 -19.22 26.04
CA LEU A 861 -6.73 -19.67 26.18
C LEU A 861 -6.02 -19.78 24.82
N GLY A 862 -4.87 -19.14 24.70
CA GLY A 862 -3.96 -19.26 23.57
C GLY A 862 -2.62 -19.87 23.96
N GLU A 863 -1.82 -20.17 22.94
CA GLU A 863 -0.50 -20.80 23.07
C GLU A 863 0.49 -20.15 22.11
N GLY A 864 1.75 -20.04 22.54
CA GLY A 864 2.88 -19.66 21.70
C GLY A 864 4.09 -20.55 22.00
N ARG A 865 4.88 -20.88 20.97
CA ARG A 865 6.05 -21.75 21.04
C ARG A 865 7.25 -21.08 20.42
N VAL A 866 8.41 -21.22 21.07
CA VAL A 866 9.67 -20.65 20.58
C VAL A 866 10.80 -21.64 20.85
N TRP A 867 11.74 -21.71 19.91
CA TRP A 867 12.98 -22.46 20.06
C TRP A 867 14.15 -21.49 19.97
N LEU A 868 15.05 -21.55 20.94
CA LEU A 868 16.18 -20.65 21.02
C LEU A 868 17.31 -21.27 21.84
N ARG A 869 18.52 -20.75 21.65
CA ARG A 869 19.68 -21.11 22.47
C ARG A 869 20.00 -20.00 23.46
N ALA A 870 19.89 -20.28 24.75
CA ALA A 870 20.22 -19.36 25.82
C ALA A 870 21.75 -19.10 25.90
N PRO A 871 22.17 -17.97 26.52
CA PRO A 871 23.58 -17.75 26.85
C PRO A 871 24.17 -18.88 27.69
N ASP A 872 25.48 -19.10 27.57
CA ASP A 872 26.17 -20.13 28.35
C ASP A 872 26.09 -19.81 29.84
N GLY A 873 25.92 -20.84 30.67
CA GLY A 873 25.81 -20.70 32.12
C GLY A 873 24.42 -20.36 32.64
N THR A 874 23.43 -20.15 31.77
CA THR A 874 22.03 -19.93 32.16
C THR A 874 21.50 -21.10 33.00
N ARG A 875 20.98 -20.81 34.18
CA ARG A 875 20.35 -21.76 35.12
C ARG A 875 18.86 -21.49 35.33
N ALA A 876 18.43 -20.26 35.08
CA ALA A 876 17.02 -19.89 35.20
C ALA A 876 16.63 -18.89 34.11
N MET A 877 15.36 -18.93 33.76
CA MET A 877 14.72 -17.97 32.88
C MET A 877 13.67 -17.19 33.68
N VAL A 878 13.75 -15.86 33.66
CA VAL A 878 12.76 -14.99 34.31
C VAL A 878 11.95 -14.28 33.24
N THR A 879 10.68 -14.65 33.10
CA THR A 879 9.75 -14.01 32.15
C THR A 879 8.87 -12.99 32.86
N THR A 880 8.94 -11.74 32.45
CA THR A 880 8.06 -10.65 32.91
C THR A 880 6.77 -10.68 32.08
N VAL A 881 5.62 -10.75 32.77
CA VAL A 881 4.30 -10.92 32.15
C VAL A 881 3.35 -9.85 32.68
N GLU A 882 2.65 -9.17 31.78
CA GLU A 882 1.63 -8.18 32.08
C GLU A 882 0.23 -8.79 31.91
N ASN A 883 -0.64 -8.56 32.89
CA ASN A 883 -2.06 -8.91 32.84
C ASN A 883 -2.91 -7.63 32.84
N PRO A 884 -3.47 -7.22 31.69
CA PRO A 884 -4.33 -6.04 31.61
C PRO A 884 -5.79 -6.32 32.00
N ALA A 885 -6.12 -7.55 32.40
CA ALA A 885 -7.48 -7.92 32.77
C ALA A 885 -7.79 -7.55 34.23
N PRO A 886 -9.07 -7.22 34.55
CA PRO A 886 -9.51 -6.92 35.91
C PRO A 886 -9.67 -8.17 36.80
N ARG A 887 -9.03 -9.29 36.43
CA ARG A 887 -9.04 -10.54 37.19
C ARG A 887 -7.67 -11.20 37.11
N ALA A 888 -7.30 -12.00 38.11
CA ALA A 888 -6.09 -12.79 38.06
C ALA A 888 -6.14 -13.81 36.91
N LEU A 889 -5.03 -13.97 36.21
CA LEU A 889 -4.84 -14.92 35.11
C LEU A 889 -3.55 -15.70 35.39
N ALA A 890 -3.45 -16.93 34.87
CA ALA A 890 -2.25 -17.74 35.03
C ALA A 890 -1.54 -17.90 33.68
N LEU A 891 -0.22 -17.73 33.69
CA LEU A 891 0.65 -18.14 32.59
C LEU A 891 1.29 -19.49 32.92
N GLU A 892 1.13 -20.45 32.01
CA GLU A 892 1.89 -21.68 32.02
C GLU A 892 3.12 -21.52 31.11
N ILE A 893 4.29 -21.86 31.64
CA ILE A 893 5.56 -21.89 30.92
C ILE A 893 6.06 -23.33 30.95
N THR A 894 6.27 -23.92 29.78
CA THR A 894 6.91 -25.22 29.63
C THR A 894 8.28 -25.05 29.00
N VAL A 895 9.33 -25.56 29.65
CA VAL A 895 10.72 -25.53 29.18
C VAL A 895 11.20 -26.97 29.02
N ASN A 896 11.50 -27.39 27.80
CA ASN A 896 11.97 -28.76 27.51
C ASN A 896 11.09 -29.86 28.13
N GLY A 897 9.77 -29.63 28.14
CA GLY A 897 8.76 -30.53 28.72
C GLY A 897 8.48 -30.32 30.22
N ALA A 898 9.33 -29.58 30.95
CA ALA A 898 9.09 -29.26 32.35
C ALA A 898 8.14 -28.06 32.50
N ARG A 899 7.02 -28.25 33.19
CA ARG A 899 5.94 -27.27 33.31
C ARG A 899 6.03 -26.46 34.60
N SER A 900 5.85 -25.15 34.50
CA SER A 900 5.69 -24.20 35.60
C SER A 900 4.46 -23.32 35.39
N VAL A 901 3.75 -22.97 36.47
CA VAL A 901 2.56 -22.09 36.41
C VAL A 901 2.80 -20.86 37.27
N CYS A 902 2.59 -19.70 36.67
CA CYS A 902 2.82 -18.39 37.27
C CYS A 902 1.49 -17.62 37.35
N PRO A 903 0.95 -17.37 38.55
CA PRO A 903 -0.21 -16.50 38.71
C PRO A 903 0.18 -15.04 38.49
N VAL A 904 -0.63 -14.32 37.71
CA VAL A 904 -0.48 -12.89 37.44
C VAL A 904 -1.72 -12.17 37.96
N GLY A 905 -1.54 -11.28 38.93
CA GLY A 905 -2.63 -10.50 39.54
C GLY A 905 -3.42 -9.68 38.52
N ALA A 906 -4.62 -9.25 38.88
CA ALA A 906 -5.43 -8.35 38.05
C ALA A 906 -4.72 -7.01 37.84
N ASN A 907 -4.69 -6.50 36.60
CA ASN A 907 -4.02 -5.24 36.25
C ASN A 907 -2.57 -5.13 36.77
N ALA A 908 -1.85 -6.26 36.80
CA ALA A 908 -0.53 -6.37 37.42
C ALA A 908 0.52 -6.90 36.44
N THR A 909 1.78 -6.69 36.80
CA THR A 909 2.93 -7.35 36.18
C THR A 909 3.53 -8.34 37.17
N ALA A 910 3.89 -9.53 36.70
CA ALA A 910 4.57 -10.56 37.49
C ALA A 910 5.88 -11.00 36.83
N ARG A 911 6.83 -11.45 37.65
CA ARG A 911 8.07 -12.09 37.20
C ARG A 911 7.96 -13.59 37.45
N CYS A 912 8.00 -14.37 36.39
CA CYS A 912 7.86 -15.81 36.41
C CYS A 912 9.23 -16.46 36.22
N GLU A 913 9.83 -16.93 37.30
CA GLU A 913 11.08 -17.68 37.26
C GLU A 913 10.80 -19.14 36.87
N THR A 914 11.60 -19.68 35.95
CA THR A 914 11.49 -21.06 35.47
C THR A 914 12.89 -21.65 35.34
N PRO A 915 13.18 -22.79 35.99
CA PRO A 915 14.49 -23.42 35.91
C PRO A 915 14.85 -23.83 34.48
N VAL A 916 16.14 -23.74 34.15
CA VAL A 916 16.71 -24.12 32.85
C VAL A 916 17.80 -25.16 33.08
N SER A 917 17.70 -26.30 32.39
CA SER A 917 18.63 -27.43 32.52
C SER A 917 19.54 -27.64 31.31
N SER A 918 19.28 -26.94 30.20
CA SER A 918 20.01 -27.02 28.93
C SER A 918 20.05 -25.64 28.27
N PRO A 919 21.12 -25.26 27.56
CA PRO A 919 21.15 -24.02 26.81
C PRO A 919 20.19 -24.04 25.60
N ASP A 920 19.89 -25.21 25.03
CA ASP A 920 18.92 -25.33 23.93
C ASP A 920 17.51 -25.47 24.53
N LEU A 921 16.64 -24.51 24.20
CA LEU A 921 15.34 -24.34 24.83
C LEU A 921 14.21 -24.54 23.82
N ALA A 922 13.30 -25.45 24.13
CA ALA A 922 11.96 -25.52 23.57
C ALA A 922 10.98 -24.95 24.59
N LEU A 923 10.48 -23.74 24.30
CA LEU A 923 9.60 -22.97 25.17
C LEU A 923 8.15 -23.05 24.66
N THR A 924 7.21 -23.28 25.57
CA THR A 924 5.78 -23.11 25.32
C THR A 924 5.18 -22.18 26.37
N PHE A 925 4.55 -21.11 25.91
CA PHE A 925 3.77 -20.18 26.73
C PHE A 925 2.29 -20.46 26.48
N ARG A 926 1.51 -20.75 27.52
CA ARG A 926 0.07 -21.01 27.42
C ARG A 926 -0.69 -20.23 28.48
N GLY A 927 -1.74 -19.52 28.09
CA GLY A 927 -2.50 -18.70 29.03
C GLY A 927 -3.68 -17.99 28.36
N ASP A 928 -4.40 -17.19 29.13
CA ASP A 928 -5.46 -16.34 28.58
C ASP A 928 -4.87 -15.33 27.57
N ARG A 929 -5.53 -15.16 26.43
CA ARG A 929 -5.06 -14.35 25.27
C ARG A 929 -4.79 -12.89 25.60
N ARG A 930 -5.25 -12.40 26.75
CA ARG A 930 -4.95 -11.05 27.27
C ARG A 930 -3.57 -10.91 27.89
N LEU A 931 -2.93 -12.01 28.28
CA LEU A 931 -1.59 -11.98 28.87
C LEU A 931 -0.55 -11.51 27.85
N VAL A 932 0.35 -10.62 28.28
CA VAL A 932 1.38 -10.04 27.44
C VAL A 932 2.76 -10.38 28.02
N LEU A 933 3.55 -11.16 27.28
CA LEU A 933 4.97 -11.37 27.55
C LEU A 933 5.71 -10.08 27.25
N ARG A 934 6.47 -9.57 28.23
CA ARG A 934 7.19 -8.30 28.16
C ARG A 934 8.67 -8.50 27.87
N GLU A 935 9.28 -9.40 28.64
CA GLU A 935 10.71 -9.63 28.65
C GLU A 935 10.98 -11.03 29.15
N THR A 936 12.03 -11.66 28.64
CA THR A 936 12.58 -12.90 29.15
C THR A 936 14.08 -12.72 29.36
N ALA A 937 14.53 -12.77 30.63
CA ALA A 937 15.93 -12.69 31.01
C ALA A 937 16.48 -14.08 31.33
N PHE A 938 17.70 -14.36 30.87
CA PHE A 938 18.42 -15.62 31.12
C PHE A 938 19.51 -15.36 32.17
N GLN A 939 19.42 -16.02 33.32
CA GLN A 939 20.25 -15.82 34.51
C GLN A 939 21.13 -17.01 34.81
#